data_AF-A0A2S8X8B6-F1
#
_entry.id   AF-A0A2S8X8B6-F1
#
_cell.length_a   1.000
_cell.length_b   1.000
_cell.length_c   1.000
_cell.angle_alpha   90.00
_cell.angle_beta   90.00
_cell.angle_gamma   90.00
#
_symmetry.space_group_name_H-M   'P 1'
#
loop_
_entity.id
_entity.type
_entity.pdbx_description
1 polymer ?
#
loop_
_entity_poly.entity_id
_entity_poly.type
_entity_poly.pdbx_seq_one_letter_code
_entity_poly.pdbx_strand_id
1 'polypeptide(L)'
;MHVKWMTMIGAVLGSILIGVGSAAAEETFVDLKHSKWAEDGITYMAKRGTVAGYGHGIFKPEALVTRAQAVTFMVRELYPDQLQSAVGGTTYSDVPTTHPFHREIMIAAKNGLASGFPNGTFRPDAPLSRAETAAFLTRAYSLEQGKNPAKWTDTDKHWAAAPILIMSSNGLVGGYSDATFRPNQAVTRAEYAVFMARVIRFEREAAIRTQDWDKLISYMTVSEQVGQMLMPDIRQWNGKATTTVNEGLKRTIHDQDLGGLILFDKNIADVRQLTTFTHDIQREAGDIPLFLSIDQEGGVIKRIPGGTNLPGQMALGATGDAALAEAAGQLTGEELKALGLQINFAPVLDINSNPDNPIIGIRSFGSDTDLVTRLGLATIQGLQQSGVMAAVKHFPGHGDTKVDSHLGMPVLTHNRERLDAVELKPFQAAIKNGVEMIMTAHIAFPAIDNEHVTSLKDGERVPIPATLSKKVLTGLLRGELGYEGLIISDAFTMNAIAEHFGENQSVERAVSAGVDIILMPKDSAAAHQTLVNAVNNGTIKDETIHASVKRILEMKAKYGLFERSQTLAQKLTQLNGIIGSKEHRAVEQKIAERAVTVLSSREGVLPDQIQQGDRVVIVAAEQDQAKQLEKQLLQAANNLSLKTEIALVGQDKMNETLQAIGKANYVILASYQFRNVASQFGWSEYQSLINAMNQSNQRYTLLSLGNPYEMIYLQNVRSGLAVYGKQEPNTSAGIKVLLGQLKAGGQLPVQTD
;
A
#
# COMPACT_ATOMS: atom_id res chain seq x y z
N MET A 1 9.60 -8.55 -33.71
CA MET A 1 9.17 -7.19 -33.34
C MET A 1 10.22 -6.60 -32.43
N HIS A 2 11.01 -5.65 -32.90
CA HIS A 2 11.93 -4.91 -32.03
C HIS A 2 11.16 -3.75 -31.40
N VAL A 3 10.61 -3.99 -30.20
CA VAL A 3 10.09 -2.89 -29.35
C VAL A 3 11.31 -2.11 -28.90
N LYS A 4 11.50 -0.91 -29.46
CA LYS A 4 12.55 0.01 -29.03
C LYS A 4 12.04 0.74 -27.79
N TRP A 5 12.80 0.63 -26.72
CA TRP A 5 12.58 1.34 -25.46
C TRP A 5 12.71 2.84 -25.72
N MET A 6 11.70 3.61 -25.33
CA MET A 6 11.64 5.06 -25.44
C MET A 6 11.94 5.62 -24.05
N THR A 7 13.06 6.31 -23.93
CA THR A 7 13.38 7.17 -22.78
C THR A 7 12.51 8.43 -22.93
N MET A 8 12.07 9.03 -21.83
CA MET A 8 11.40 10.32 -21.87
C MET A 8 12.27 11.35 -21.16
N ILE A 9 13.22 11.93 -21.90
CA ILE A 9 13.98 13.08 -21.39
C ILE A 9 13.10 14.33 -21.49
N GLY A 10 12.60 14.81 -20.35
CA GLY A 10 11.94 16.10 -20.22
C GLY A 10 12.83 17.24 -20.75
N ALA A 11 12.44 17.84 -21.87
CA ALA A 11 13.15 18.96 -22.47
C ALA A 11 12.61 20.31 -21.97
N VAL A 12 13.44 21.00 -21.18
CA VAL A 12 13.40 22.46 -21.06
C VAL A 12 14.29 23.03 -22.19
N LEU A 13 13.72 23.77 -23.16
CA LEU A 13 14.23 25.05 -23.72
C LEU A 13 13.61 25.44 -25.09
N GLY A 14 12.99 26.62 -25.12
CA GLY A 14 13.51 27.83 -25.80
C GLY A 14 13.71 27.86 -27.33
N SER A 15 12.82 28.55 -28.04
CA SER A 15 13.09 29.73 -28.90
C SER A 15 11.76 30.16 -29.55
N ILE A 16 11.07 31.21 -29.08
CA ILE A 16 11.34 32.64 -29.34
C ILE A 16 10.97 33.48 -28.08
N LEU A 17 11.80 34.49 -27.78
CA LEU A 17 11.75 35.42 -26.65
C LEU A 17 10.35 35.97 -26.28
N ILE A 18 9.86 35.65 -25.08
CA ILE A 18 9.62 36.53 -23.91
C ILE A 18 9.35 35.61 -22.69
N GLY A 19 10.13 35.79 -21.61
CA GLY A 19 9.80 35.36 -20.24
C GLY A 19 10.16 33.91 -19.85
N VAL A 20 11.35 33.72 -19.29
CA VAL A 20 11.74 32.47 -18.60
C VAL A 20 10.99 32.41 -17.26
N GLY A 21 10.05 31.47 -17.14
CA GLY A 21 9.34 31.17 -15.91
C GLY A 21 9.31 29.66 -15.69
N SER A 22 10.10 29.24 -14.70
CA SER A 22 9.89 28.09 -13.80
C SER A 22 8.60 27.27 -13.98
N ALA A 23 8.79 25.94 -14.02
CA ALA A 23 7.78 24.88 -13.89
C ALA A 23 6.69 24.91 -14.97
N ALA A 24 6.45 23.76 -15.62
CA ALA A 24 5.17 23.54 -16.27
C ALA A 24 4.11 23.49 -15.16
N ALA A 25 3.65 24.67 -14.71
CA ALA A 25 2.38 24.82 -14.04
C ALA A 25 1.35 24.17 -14.98
N GLU A 26 0.41 23.40 -14.43
CA GLU A 26 -0.76 22.92 -15.17
C GLU A 26 -1.34 24.10 -15.97
N GLU A 27 -1.10 24.14 -17.28
CA GLU A 27 -1.66 25.20 -18.14
C GLU A 27 -3.16 24.93 -18.24
N THR A 28 -3.92 25.43 -17.28
CA THR A 28 -5.37 25.52 -17.41
C THR A 28 -5.67 26.54 -18.50
N PHE A 29 -6.18 26.06 -19.63
CA PHE A 29 -6.48 26.93 -20.76
C PHE A 29 -7.79 27.72 -20.52
N VAL A 30 -7.71 29.04 -20.57
CA VAL A 30 -8.84 29.95 -20.26
C VAL A 30 -9.79 30.15 -21.44
N ASP A 31 -9.38 29.76 -22.64
CA ASP A 31 -10.11 29.93 -23.90
C ASP A 31 -10.92 28.70 -24.34
N LEU A 32 -11.07 27.69 -23.48
CA LEU A 32 -11.85 26.48 -23.77
C LEU A 32 -13.36 26.63 -23.56
N LYS A 33 -13.86 27.84 -23.22
CA LYS A 33 -15.28 28.08 -22.90
C LYS A 33 -16.25 27.63 -24.00
N HIS A 34 -15.86 27.76 -25.27
CA HIS A 34 -16.67 27.36 -26.43
C HIS A 34 -16.35 25.97 -26.96
N SER A 35 -15.35 25.29 -26.38
CA SER A 35 -14.86 23.98 -26.82
C SER A 35 -14.86 22.98 -25.66
N LYS A 36 -15.82 23.12 -24.73
CA LYS A 36 -15.99 22.24 -23.55
C LYS A 36 -16.09 20.76 -23.89
N TRP A 37 -16.60 20.43 -25.08
CA TRP A 37 -16.64 19.06 -25.61
C TRP A 37 -15.25 18.44 -25.81
N ALA A 38 -14.20 19.26 -25.98
CA ALA A 38 -12.82 18.85 -26.22
C ALA A 38 -11.92 19.06 -25.00
N GLU A 39 -12.42 19.66 -23.92
CA GLU A 39 -11.62 20.07 -22.75
C GLU A 39 -10.88 18.88 -22.13
N ASP A 40 -11.55 17.74 -21.92
CA ASP A 40 -10.92 16.52 -21.40
C ASP A 40 -9.78 16.04 -22.30
N GLY A 41 -10.00 15.97 -23.62
CA GLY A 41 -8.96 15.55 -24.57
C GLY A 41 -7.79 16.52 -24.64
N ILE A 42 -8.07 17.83 -24.63
CA ILE A 42 -7.03 18.87 -24.66
C ILE A 42 -6.21 18.82 -23.38
N THR A 43 -6.85 18.79 -22.21
CA THR A 43 -6.18 18.71 -20.91
C THR A 43 -5.38 17.43 -20.79
N TYR A 44 -5.94 16.29 -21.19
CA TYR A 44 -5.24 15.00 -21.21
C TYR A 44 -3.94 15.09 -22.02
N MET A 45 -4.01 15.60 -23.24
CA MET A 45 -2.83 15.69 -24.11
C MET A 45 -1.85 16.79 -23.69
N ALA A 46 -2.33 17.84 -23.01
CA ALA A 46 -1.47 18.91 -22.48
C ALA A 46 -0.70 18.49 -21.23
N LYS A 47 -1.34 17.75 -20.30
CA LYS A 47 -0.67 17.15 -19.14
C LYS A 47 0.47 16.21 -19.55
N ARG A 48 0.34 15.54 -20.71
CA ARG A 48 1.39 14.69 -21.30
C ARG A 48 2.52 15.47 -21.99
N GLY A 49 2.38 16.80 -22.16
CA GLY A 49 3.32 17.62 -22.92
C GLY A 49 3.25 17.46 -24.44
N THR A 50 2.30 16.67 -24.94
CA THR A 50 2.15 16.34 -26.37
C THR A 50 1.65 17.54 -27.17
N VAL A 51 0.66 18.27 -26.64
CA VAL A 51 0.20 19.56 -27.17
C VAL A 51 0.57 20.69 -26.22
N ALA A 52 0.95 21.82 -26.80
CA ALA A 52 1.24 23.05 -26.08
C ALA A 52 0.27 24.17 -26.46
N GLY A 53 0.00 25.06 -25.50
CA GLY A 53 -0.66 26.34 -25.75
C GLY A 53 0.22 27.35 -26.50
N TYR A 54 -0.33 28.53 -26.71
CA TYR A 54 0.36 29.72 -27.22
C TYR A 54 0.94 30.59 -26.10
N GLY A 55 0.98 30.06 -24.86
CA GLY A 55 1.31 30.81 -23.64
C GLY A 55 0.10 31.54 -23.04
N HIS A 56 0.28 32.03 -21.81
CA HIS A 56 -0.74 32.76 -21.03
C HIS A 56 -2.09 32.02 -20.89
N GLY A 57 -2.07 30.68 -20.86
CA GLY A 57 -3.27 29.86 -20.77
C GLY A 57 -4.15 29.88 -22.02
N ILE A 58 -3.59 30.13 -23.21
CA ILE A 58 -4.34 30.18 -24.47
C ILE A 58 -4.03 28.95 -25.34
N PHE A 59 -5.03 28.14 -25.69
CA PHE A 59 -4.87 26.96 -26.55
C PHE A 59 -5.22 27.20 -28.03
N LYS A 60 -6.13 28.13 -28.32
CA LYS A 60 -6.80 28.39 -29.60
C LYS A 60 -7.49 27.13 -30.18
N PRO A 61 -8.55 26.62 -29.51
CA PRO A 61 -9.18 25.36 -29.90
C PRO A 61 -9.74 25.35 -31.33
N GLU A 62 -10.27 26.49 -31.81
CA GLU A 62 -10.90 26.63 -33.13
C GLU A 62 -9.91 26.94 -34.26
N ALA A 63 -8.64 27.20 -33.96
CA ALA A 63 -7.64 27.40 -35.00
C ALA A 63 -7.37 26.08 -35.74
N LEU A 64 -7.20 26.14 -37.06
CA LEU A 64 -6.85 24.97 -37.86
C LEU A 64 -5.47 24.46 -37.48
N VAL A 65 -5.32 23.14 -37.36
CA VAL A 65 -4.02 22.52 -37.16
C VAL A 65 -3.31 22.37 -38.49
N THR A 66 -2.04 22.78 -38.57
CA THR A 66 -1.24 22.57 -39.79
C THR A 66 -0.66 21.15 -39.84
N ARG A 67 -0.28 20.69 -41.03
CA ARG A 67 0.42 19.40 -41.20
C ARG A 67 1.69 19.30 -40.35
N ALA A 68 2.46 20.39 -40.25
CA ALA A 68 3.66 20.44 -39.41
C ALA A 68 3.32 20.32 -37.92
N GLN A 69 2.31 21.05 -37.43
CA GLN A 69 1.88 20.96 -36.03
C GLN A 69 1.41 19.55 -35.66
N ALA A 70 0.65 18.92 -36.54
CA ALA A 70 0.13 17.57 -36.34
C ALA A 70 1.24 16.52 -36.19
N VAL A 71 2.25 16.54 -37.06
CA VAL A 71 3.39 15.62 -36.93
C VAL A 71 4.26 15.95 -35.72
N THR A 72 4.40 17.22 -35.35
CA THR A 72 5.10 17.63 -34.13
C THR A 72 4.48 16.99 -32.89
N PHE A 73 3.15 16.99 -32.76
CA PHE A 73 2.48 16.35 -31.63
C PHE A 73 2.73 14.82 -31.62
N MET A 74 2.65 14.16 -32.77
CA MET A 74 2.93 12.73 -32.86
C MET A 74 4.40 12.37 -32.56
N VAL A 75 5.36 13.17 -33.00
CA VAL A 75 6.78 12.95 -32.74
C VAL A 75 7.11 13.16 -31.26
N ARG A 76 6.51 14.16 -30.62
CA ARG A 76 6.67 14.37 -29.17
C ARG A 76 6.14 13.20 -28.36
N GLU A 77 5.02 12.62 -28.79
CA GLU A 77 4.44 11.43 -28.13
C GLU A 77 5.27 10.17 -28.36
N LEU A 78 5.62 9.89 -29.62
CA LEU A 78 6.14 8.57 -30.02
C LEU A 78 7.66 8.51 -30.15
N TYR A 79 8.34 9.66 -30.25
CA TYR A 79 9.78 9.72 -30.47
C TYR A 79 10.46 10.91 -29.76
N PRO A 80 10.17 11.19 -28.47
CA PRO A 80 10.71 12.35 -27.76
C PRO A 80 12.25 12.35 -27.73
N ASP A 81 12.90 11.19 -27.56
CA ASP A 81 14.37 11.07 -27.57
C ASP A 81 15.02 11.48 -28.90
N GLN A 82 14.35 11.23 -30.03
CA GLN A 82 14.89 11.57 -31.34
C GLN A 82 14.94 13.10 -31.56
N LEU A 83 14.19 13.87 -30.77
CA LEU A 83 14.26 15.34 -30.79
C LEU A 83 15.62 15.87 -30.33
N GLN A 84 16.42 15.08 -29.61
CA GLN A 84 17.76 15.49 -29.16
C GLN A 84 18.89 15.03 -30.09
N SER A 85 18.59 14.12 -31.02
CA SER A 85 19.57 13.51 -31.91
C SER A 85 19.81 14.33 -33.19
N ALA A 86 20.98 14.16 -33.81
CA ALA A 86 21.24 14.69 -35.14
C ALA A 86 20.27 14.07 -36.16
N VAL A 87 19.59 14.92 -36.92
CA VAL A 87 18.59 14.49 -37.91
C VAL A 87 19.27 14.32 -39.26
N GLY A 88 19.37 13.07 -39.72
CA GLY A 88 19.71 12.74 -41.11
C GLY A 88 18.53 12.04 -41.79
N GLY A 89 18.15 12.46 -43.01
CA GLY A 89 17.03 11.88 -43.75
C GLY A 89 16.48 12.78 -44.87
N THR A 90 15.47 12.28 -45.58
CA THR A 90 14.81 12.82 -46.80
C THR A 90 14.45 14.31 -46.77
N THR A 91 15.03 15.11 -47.67
CA THR A 91 14.69 16.53 -47.83
C THR A 91 13.40 16.72 -48.63
N TYR A 92 12.39 17.35 -48.00
CA TYR A 92 11.26 17.93 -48.73
C TYR A 92 11.67 19.29 -49.30
N SER A 93 11.30 19.59 -50.55
CA SER A 93 11.74 20.81 -51.22
C SER A 93 11.19 22.10 -50.58
N ASP A 94 10.11 22.01 -49.80
CA ASP A 94 9.42 23.11 -49.14
C ASP A 94 9.61 23.12 -47.61
N VAL A 95 10.53 22.32 -47.05
CA VAL A 95 10.84 22.30 -45.61
C VAL A 95 12.32 22.65 -45.41
N PRO A 96 12.70 23.94 -45.48
CA PRO A 96 14.08 24.35 -45.26
C PRO A 96 14.54 24.01 -43.83
N THR A 97 15.85 23.88 -43.60
CA THR A 97 16.43 23.62 -42.27
C THR A 97 16.12 24.72 -41.25
N THR A 98 15.74 25.91 -41.72
CA THR A 98 15.30 27.06 -40.92
C THR A 98 13.82 27.00 -40.53
N HIS A 99 13.04 26.08 -41.10
CA HIS A 99 11.63 25.95 -40.75
C HIS A 99 11.50 25.49 -39.29
N PRO A 100 10.60 26.10 -38.48
CA PRO A 100 10.53 25.85 -37.03
C PRO A 100 10.26 24.38 -36.67
N PHE A 101 9.56 23.64 -37.54
CA PHE A 101 9.25 22.21 -37.35
C PHE A 101 10.07 21.29 -38.27
N HIS A 102 11.19 21.76 -38.83
CA HIS A 102 12.02 20.95 -39.73
C HIS A 102 12.39 19.62 -39.07
N ARG A 103 12.89 19.66 -37.84
CA ARG A 103 13.34 18.46 -37.09
C ARG A 103 12.22 17.42 -36.95
N GLU A 104 11.05 17.84 -36.49
CA GLU A 104 9.91 16.94 -36.27
C GLU A 104 9.38 16.34 -37.57
N ILE A 105 9.29 17.14 -38.64
CA ILE A 105 8.85 16.64 -39.96
C ILE A 105 9.80 15.55 -40.46
N MET A 106 11.10 15.73 -40.28
CA MET A 106 12.11 14.78 -40.72
C MET A 106 12.09 13.48 -39.89
N ILE A 107 11.90 13.58 -38.56
CA ILE A 107 11.70 12.43 -37.69
C ILE A 107 10.42 11.68 -38.09
N ALA A 108 9.33 12.40 -38.34
CA ALA A 108 8.06 11.81 -38.76
C ALA A 108 8.19 11.07 -40.10
N ALA A 109 8.91 11.65 -41.07
CA ALA A 109 9.16 11.01 -42.36
C ALA A 109 10.05 9.76 -42.21
N LYS A 110 11.13 9.85 -41.45
CA LYS A 110 12.06 8.74 -41.18
C LYS A 110 11.36 7.54 -40.52
N ASN A 111 10.45 7.80 -39.59
CA ASN A 111 9.70 6.76 -38.87
C ASN A 111 8.36 6.41 -39.56
N GLY A 112 8.11 6.91 -40.78
CA GLY A 112 6.92 6.54 -41.57
C GLY A 112 5.58 7.07 -41.04
N LEU A 113 5.60 8.03 -40.12
CA LEU A 113 4.39 8.59 -39.50
C LEU A 113 3.59 9.44 -40.49
N ALA A 114 4.31 10.21 -41.30
CA ALA A 114 3.74 11.07 -42.33
C ALA A 114 4.57 11.01 -43.62
N SER A 115 3.89 11.15 -44.74
CA SER A 115 4.51 11.22 -46.07
C SER A 115 4.22 12.58 -46.70
N GLY A 116 5.18 13.05 -47.50
CA GLY A 116 4.96 14.15 -48.43
C GLY A 116 4.14 13.75 -49.65
N PHE A 117 3.99 14.68 -50.55
CA PHE A 117 3.26 14.54 -51.79
C PHE A 117 4.19 14.02 -52.91
N PRO A 118 3.63 13.42 -53.98
CA PRO A 118 4.42 12.89 -55.10
C PRO A 118 5.33 13.92 -55.80
N ASN A 119 5.06 15.21 -55.65
CA ASN A 119 5.87 16.30 -56.18
C ASN A 119 7.07 16.68 -55.29
N GLY A 120 7.37 15.92 -54.24
CA GLY A 120 8.51 16.14 -53.35
C GLY A 120 8.29 17.18 -52.24
N THR A 121 7.05 17.69 -52.08
CA THR A 121 6.72 18.67 -51.03
C THR A 121 6.04 18.01 -49.82
N PHE A 122 6.18 18.59 -48.62
CA PHE A 122 5.45 18.17 -47.41
C PHE A 122 4.22 19.04 -47.12
N ARG A 123 4.23 20.30 -47.56
CA ARG A 123 3.23 21.34 -47.29
C ARG A 123 3.05 21.60 -45.79
N PRO A 124 4.09 22.06 -45.07
CA PRO A 124 4.09 22.14 -43.61
C PRO A 124 3.00 23.06 -43.03
N ASP A 125 2.71 24.17 -43.71
CA ASP A 125 1.76 25.19 -43.23
C ASP A 125 0.32 24.98 -43.73
N ALA A 126 0.09 23.96 -44.55
CA ALA A 126 -1.25 23.65 -45.03
C ALA A 126 -2.12 23.10 -43.87
N PRO A 127 -3.41 23.49 -43.78
CA PRO A 127 -4.34 22.87 -42.84
C PRO A 127 -4.45 21.36 -43.07
N LEU A 128 -4.45 20.59 -41.97
CA LEU A 128 -4.63 19.15 -42.01
C LEU A 128 -6.10 18.79 -42.19
N SER A 129 -6.41 17.94 -43.16
CA SER A 129 -7.76 17.42 -43.39
C SER A 129 -8.11 16.22 -42.49
N ARG A 130 -9.40 15.94 -42.32
CA ARG A 130 -9.88 14.75 -41.58
C ARG A 130 -9.35 13.44 -42.15
N ALA A 131 -9.23 13.33 -43.47
CA ALA A 131 -8.62 12.20 -44.15
C ALA A 131 -7.14 12.03 -43.84
N GLU A 132 -6.38 13.13 -43.83
CA GLU A 132 -4.96 13.10 -43.46
C GLU A 132 -4.76 12.75 -41.99
N THR A 133 -5.59 13.30 -41.08
CA THR A 133 -5.60 12.90 -39.66
C THR A 133 -5.79 11.39 -39.53
N ALA A 134 -6.77 10.82 -40.25
CA ALA A 134 -7.01 9.38 -40.20
C ALA A 134 -5.81 8.57 -40.68
N ALA A 135 -5.21 8.99 -41.80
CA ALA A 135 -4.03 8.34 -42.35
C ALA A 135 -2.80 8.46 -41.45
N PHE A 136 -2.60 9.62 -40.81
CA PHE A 136 -1.47 9.89 -39.91
C PHE A 136 -1.56 9.04 -38.65
N LEU A 137 -2.71 9.06 -37.96
CA LEU A 137 -2.88 8.32 -36.71
C LEU A 137 -2.90 6.80 -36.93
N THR A 138 -3.50 6.32 -38.03
CA THR A 138 -3.47 4.89 -38.38
C THR A 138 -2.04 4.38 -38.56
N ARG A 139 -1.18 5.13 -39.27
CA ARG A 139 0.23 4.75 -39.44
C ARG A 139 1.02 4.89 -38.14
N ALA A 140 0.84 5.99 -37.43
CA ALA A 140 1.62 6.30 -36.23
C ALA A 140 1.46 5.25 -35.14
N TYR A 141 0.24 4.74 -34.96
CA TYR A 141 -0.09 3.74 -33.94
C TYR A 141 -0.24 2.33 -34.53
N SER A 142 0.04 2.14 -35.82
CA SER A 142 -0.12 0.87 -36.53
C SER A 142 -1.51 0.23 -36.30
N LEU A 143 -2.56 1.04 -36.39
CA LEU A 143 -3.92 0.61 -36.06
C LEU A 143 -4.43 -0.42 -37.06
N GLU A 144 -5.05 -1.48 -36.53
CA GLU A 144 -5.72 -2.51 -37.32
C GLU A 144 -7.22 -2.28 -37.38
N GLN A 145 -7.88 -2.82 -38.41
CA GLN A 145 -9.32 -2.66 -38.60
C GLN A 145 -10.11 -3.35 -37.47
N GLY A 146 -11.03 -2.61 -36.86
CA GLY A 146 -11.94 -3.09 -35.84
C GLY A 146 -13.18 -3.79 -36.41
N LYS A 147 -14.17 -4.05 -35.53
CA LYS A 147 -15.33 -4.90 -35.86
C LYS A 147 -16.56 -4.13 -36.36
N ASN A 148 -16.68 -2.84 -36.08
CA ASN A 148 -17.93 -2.09 -36.27
C ASN A 148 -17.75 -0.87 -37.19
N PRO A 149 -17.51 -1.07 -38.50
CA PRO A 149 -17.24 0.04 -39.41
C PRO A 149 -18.46 0.96 -39.58
N ALA A 150 -18.22 2.27 -39.49
CA ALA A 150 -19.22 3.25 -39.90
C ALA A 150 -19.33 3.29 -41.42
N LYS A 151 -20.53 3.58 -41.95
CA LYS A 151 -20.75 3.78 -43.38
C LYS A 151 -21.09 5.23 -43.64
N TRP A 152 -20.35 5.86 -44.55
CA TRP A 152 -20.55 7.25 -44.95
C TRP A 152 -20.65 7.37 -46.47
N THR A 153 -21.45 8.31 -46.93
CA THR A 153 -21.75 8.45 -48.37
C THR A 153 -20.59 9.04 -49.19
N ASP A 154 -19.57 9.59 -48.54
CA ASP A 154 -18.49 10.37 -49.14
C ASP A 154 -17.07 9.78 -48.97
N THR A 155 -16.96 8.53 -48.50
CA THR A 155 -15.65 7.91 -48.18
C THR A 155 -15.21 6.78 -49.11
N ASP A 156 -16.13 6.03 -49.72
CA ASP A 156 -15.80 4.77 -50.42
C ASP A 156 -14.82 4.93 -51.59
N LYS A 157 -14.86 6.07 -52.28
CA LYS A 157 -13.95 6.39 -53.40
C LYS A 157 -12.79 7.31 -53.00
N HIS A 158 -12.67 7.65 -51.71
CA HIS A 158 -11.66 8.57 -51.22
C HIS A 158 -10.30 7.86 -51.06
N TRP A 159 -9.19 8.54 -51.32
CA TRP A 159 -7.85 7.95 -51.17
C TRP A 159 -7.56 7.45 -49.74
N ALA A 160 -8.24 8.04 -48.76
CA ALA A 160 -8.15 7.70 -47.35
C ALA A 160 -9.24 6.71 -46.88
N ALA A 161 -9.95 6.03 -47.77
CA ALA A 161 -11.03 5.10 -47.41
C ALA A 161 -10.58 4.05 -46.36
N ALA A 162 -9.42 3.43 -46.56
CA ALA A 162 -8.88 2.41 -45.65
C ALA A 162 -8.55 2.95 -44.23
N PRO A 163 -7.75 4.02 -44.04
CA PRO A 163 -7.50 4.55 -42.71
C PRO A 163 -8.76 5.10 -42.03
N ILE A 164 -9.69 5.68 -42.79
CA ILE A 164 -11.00 6.12 -42.27
C ILE A 164 -11.82 4.92 -41.77
N LEU A 165 -11.82 3.80 -42.52
CA LEU A 165 -12.46 2.56 -42.12
C LEU A 165 -11.82 1.99 -40.84
N ILE A 166 -10.49 1.96 -40.75
CA ILE A 166 -9.77 1.49 -39.57
C ILE A 166 -10.15 2.29 -38.33
N MET A 167 -10.06 3.63 -38.40
CA MET A 167 -10.39 4.45 -37.23
C MET A 167 -11.87 4.36 -36.85
N SER A 168 -12.78 4.36 -37.83
CA SER A 168 -14.22 4.30 -37.56
C SER A 168 -14.66 2.96 -36.99
N SER A 169 -14.09 1.86 -37.48
CA SER A 169 -14.40 0.51 -37.01
C SER A 169 -13.96 0.22 -35.57
N ASN A 170 -13.05 1.05 -35.05
CA ASN A 170 -12.61 1.08 -33.65
C ASN A 170 -13.29 2.19 -32.82
N GLY A 171 -14.24 2.94 -33.40
CA GLY A 171 -14.96 4.01 -32.70
C GLY A 171 -14.13 5.29 -32.45
N LEU A 172 -12.97 5.44 -33.10
CA LEU A 172 -12.04 6.54 -32.86
C LEU A 172 -12.47 7.85 -33.55
N VAL A 173 -13.22 7.73 -34.64
CA VAL A 173 -13.75 8.86 -35.43
C VAL A 173 -15.23 8.67 -35.72
N GLY A 174 -15.97 9.78 -35.77
CA GLY A 174 -17.40 9.82 -36.10
C GLY A 174 -17.68 10.72 -37.30
N GLY A 175 -18.87 10.56 -37.89
CA GLY A 175 -19.37 11.40 -38.98
C GLY A 175 -20.39 12.43 -38.51
N TYR A 176 -21.03 13.09 -39.47
CA TYR A 176 -22.05 14.11 -39.24
C TYR A 176 -23.46 13.49 -39.37
N SER A 177 -24.47 14.23 -38.90
CA SER A 177 -25.87 13.78 -38.90
C SER A 177 -26.46 13.58 -40.31
N ASP A 178 -25.80 14.13 -41.33
CA ASP A 178 -26.12 13.97 -42.76
C ASP A 178 -25.50 12.71 -43.39
N ALA A 179 -24.98 11.78 -42.58
CA ALA A 179 -24.30 10.55 -43.00
C ALA A 179 -23.01 10.76 -43.80
N THR A 180 -22.38 11.94 -43.68
CA THR A 180 -21.06 12.23 -44.27
C THR A 180 -19.93 12.14 -43.23
N PHE A 181 -18.71 11.86 -43.69
CA PHE A 181 -17.48 11.98 -42.90
C PHE A 181 -16.76 13.31 -43.12
N ARG A 182 -16.95 13.93 -44.30
CA ARG A 182 -16.28 15.15 -44.78
C ARG A 182 -14.75 15.00 -44.81
N PRO A 183 -14.20 14.05 -45.59
CA PRO A 183 -12.77 13.72 -45.55
C PRO A 183 -11.84 14.89 -45.87
N ASN A 184 -12.28 15.84 -46.71
CA ASN A 184 -11.49 17.01 -47.11
C ASN A 184 -11.66 18.23 -46.19
N GLN A 185 -12.51 18.15 -45.16
CA GLN A 185 -12.68 19.24 -44.20
C GLN A 185 -11.42 19.37 -43.33
N ALA A 186 -10.94 20.59 -43.15
CA ALA A 186 -9.81 20.89 -42.27
C ALA A 186 -10.19 20.66 -40.80
N VAL A 187 -9.21 20.22 -40.01
CA VAL A 187 -9.37 19.86 -38.60
C VAL A 187 -8.89 20.99 -37.70
N THR A 188 -9.64 21.30 -36.66
CA THR A 188 -9.22 22.27 -35.64
C THR A 188 -8.21 21.65 -34.66
N ARG A 189 -7.47 22.46 -33.91
CA ARG A 189 -6.57 21.99 -32.86
C ARG A 189 -7.31 21.16 -31.80
N ALA A 190 -8.53 21.56 -31.44
CA ALA A 190 -9.37 20.81 -30.51
C ALA A 190 -9.74 19.42 -31.05
N GLU A 191 -10.21 19.34 -32.29
CA GLU A 191 -10.54 18.06 -32.93
C GLU A 191 -9.33 17.13 -33.02
N TYR A 192 -8.16 17.66 -33.41
CA TYR A 192 -6.94 16.85 -33.52
C TYR A 192 -6.48 16.32 -32.15
N ALA A 193 -6.48 17.16 -31.11
CA ALA A 193 -6.16 16.73 -29.75
C ALA A 193 -7.11 15.63 -29.26
N VAL A 194 -8.42 15.75 -29.53
CA VAL A 194 -9.41 14.72 -29.18
C VAL A 194 -9.18 13.42 -29.94
N PHE A 195 -8.84 13.46 -31.23
CA PHE A 195 -8.52 12.25 -31.98
C PHE A 195 -7.27 11.54 -31.44
N MET A 196 -6.20 12.28 -31.12
CA MET A 196 -5.02 11.68 -30.48
C MET A 196 -5.33 11.07 -29.12
N ALA A 197 -6.05 11.78 -28.26
CA ALA A 197 -6.43 11.30 -26.94
C ALA A 197 -7.22 9.98 -27.01
N ARG A 198 -8.16 9.87 -27.96
CA ARG A 198 -8.93 8.65 -28.20
C ARG A 198 -8.04 7.48 -28.63
N VAL A 199 -7.10 7.72 -29.54
CA VAL A 199 -6.17 6.67 -30.00
C VAL A 199 -5.29 6.17 -28.87
N ILE A 200 -4.70 7.08 -28.07
CA ILE A 200 -3.86 6.69 -26.94
C ILE A 200 -4.67 5.89 -25.90
N ARG A 201 -5.87 6.37 -25.52
CA ARG A 201 -6.74 5.64 -24.60
C ARG A 201 -7.13 4.26 -25.14
N PHE A 202 -7.42 4.15 -26.43
CA PHE A 202 -7.71 2.88 -27.08
C PHE A 202 -6.54 1.89 -27.02
N GLU A 203 -5.31 2.36 -27.29
CA GLU A 203 -4.12 1.53 -27.22
C GLU A 203 -3.79 1.09 -25.78
N ARG A 204 -4.02 1.98 -24.79
CA ARG A 204 -3.89 1.66 -23.36
C ARG A 204 -4.89 0.59 -22.93
N GLU A 205 -6.16 0.75 -23.29
CA GLU A 205 -7.19 -0.25 -23.01
C GLU A 205 -6.87 -1.59 -23.69
N ALA A 206 -6.34 -1.56 -24.92
CA ALA A 206 -5.90 -2.77 -25.60
C ALA A 206 -4.76 -3.46 -24.84
N ALA A 207 -3.75 -2.71 -24.42
CA ALA A 207 -2.62 -3.21 -23.65
C ALA A 207 -3.06 -3.81 -22.30
N ILE A 208 -4.00 -3.16 -21.59
CA ILE A 208 -4.58 -3.69 -20.34
C ILE A 208 -5.30 -5.01 -20.60
N ARG A 209 -6.16 -5.08 -21.63
CA ARG A 209 -6.92 -6.30 -21.97
C ARG A 209 -6.01 -7.48 -22.34
N THR A 210 -4.90 -7.21 -23.03
CA THR A 210 -3.94 -8.25 -23.42
C THR A 210 -2.83 -8.46 -22.38
N GLN A 211 -2.85 -7.72 -21.27
CA GLN A 211 -1.80 -7.70 -20.25
C GLN A 211 -0.40 -7.44 -20.83
N ASP A 212 -0.32 -6.60 -21.87
CA ASP A 212 0.94 -6.13 -22.45
C ASP A 212 1.42 -4.90 -21.67
N TRP A 213 2.04 -5.15 -20.51
CA TRP A 213 2.44 -4.09 -19.59
C TRP A 213 3.55 -3.20 -20.15
N ASP A 214 4.45 -3.75 -20.96
CA ASP A 214 5.49 -2.95 -21.60
C ASP A 214 4.87 -1.95 -22.59
N LYS A 215 3.84 -2.38 -23.35
CA LYS A 215 3.06 -1.48 -24.20
C LYS A 215 2.28 -0.45 -23.38
N LEU A 216 1.61 -0.84 -22.29
CA LEU A 216 0.90 0.12 -21.43
C LEU A 216 1.85 1.18 -20.87
N ILE A 217 3.00 0.76 -20.32
CA ILE A 217 4.03 1.64 -19.76
C ILE A 217 4.57 2.60 -20.83
N SER A 218 4.72 2.15 -22.09
CA SER A 218 5.13 3.04 -23.20
C SER A 218 4.13 4.17 -23.48
N TYR A 219 2.87 4.02 -23.06
CA TYR A 219 1.84 5.06 -23.10
C TYR A 219 1.63 5.76 -21.75
N MET A 220 2.42 5.46 -20.73
CA MET A 220 2.40 6.19 -19.46
C MET A 220 3.46 7.29 -19.47
N THR A 221 3.08 8.47 -19.02
CA THR A 221 4.05 9.53 -18.72
C THR A 221 4.93 9.16 -17.54
N VAL A 222 6.09 9.80 -17.39
CA VAL A 222 6.91 9.67 -16.18
C VAL A 222 6.11 10.01 -14.93
N SER A 223 5.21 11.01 -15.00
CA SER A 223 4.28 11.36 -13.92
C SER A 223 3.39 10.18 -13.54
N GLU A 224 2.74 9.54 -14.52
CA GLU A 224 1.88 8.37 -14.29
C GLU A 224 2.65 7.20 -13.70
N GLN A 225 3.85 6.92 -14.22
CA GLN A 225 4.71 5.85 -13.74
C GLN A 225 5.15 6.07 -12.29
N VAL A 226 5.63 7.27 -11.96
CA VAL A 226 5.99 7.65 -10.59
C VAL A 226 4.78 7.60 -9.66
N GLY A 227 3.62 8.05 -10.13
CA GLY A 227 2.36 7.99 -9.39
C GLY A 227 2.02 6.58 -8.92
N GLN A 228 2.24 5.58 -9.78
CA GLN A 228 2.05 4.17 -9.44
C GLN A 228 2.93 3.68 -8.27
N MET A 229 4.04 4.35 -8.00
CA MET A 229 4.97 4.02 -6.92
C MET A 229 4.63 4.71 -5.60
N LEU A 230 3.50 5.43 -5.50
CA LEU A 230 3.10 6.14 -4.29
C LEU A 230 1.84 5.56 -3.66
N MET A 231 1.87 5.44 -2.33
CA MET A 231 0.75 5.01 -1.50
C MET A 231 0.59 5.92 -0.27
N PRO A 232 -0.03 7.10 -0.40
CA PRO A 232 -0.29 7.98 0.74
C PRO A 232 -1.40 7.45 1.65
N ASP A 233 -1.42 7.93 2.90
CA ASP A 233 -2.60 7.81 3.75
C ASP A 233 -3.57 8.95 3.49
N ILE A 234 -4.85 8.69 3.76
CA ILE A 234 -5.93 9.66 3.58
C ILE A 234 -6.74 9.83 4.85
N ARG A 235 -6.10 9.73 6.03
CA ARG A 235 -6.78 9.74 7.34
C ARG A 235 -7.68 10.95 7.53
N GLN A 236 -7.22 12.12 7.10
CA GLN A 236 -7.93 13.37 7.31
C GLN A 236 -7.81 14.31 6.12
N TRP A 237 -8.85 15.12 5.93
CA TRP A 237 -8.85 16.26 5.02
C TRP A 237 -9.45 17.47 5.75
N ASN A 238 -8.74 18.61 5.73
CA ASN A 238 -9.11 19.82 6.46
C ASN A 238 -9.43 19.57 7.95
N GLY A 239 -8.62 18.73 8.61
CA GLY A 239 -8.76 18.36 10.02
C GLY A 239 -9.91 17.40 10.35
N LYS A 240 -10.69 16.95 9.36
CA LYS A 240 -11.80 16.01 9.53
C LYS A 240 -11.42 14.61 9.02
N ALA A 241 -11.96 13.58 9.67
CA ALA A 241 -11.86 12.20 9.22
C ALA A 241 -12.38 12.05 7.78
N THR A 242 -11.64 11.34 6.92
CA THR A 242 -12.04 11.11 5.52
C THR A 242 -12.78 9.78 5.41
N THR A 243 -14.11 9.82 5.42
CA THR A 243 -14.98 8.62 5.28
C THR A 243 -15.74 8.56 3.95
N THR A 244 -15.58 9.57 3.09
CA THR A 244 -16.17 9.61 1.75
C THR A 244 -15.20 10.26 0.78
N VAL A 245 -15.39 10.01 -0.51
CA VAL A 245 -14.64 10.70 -1.56
C VAL A 245 -14.98 12.20 -1.53
N ASN A 246 -13.96 13.02 -1.35
CA ASN A 246 -14.06 14.48 -1.35
C ASN A 246 -13.14 15.09 -2.42
N GLU A 247 -13.29 16.38 -2.70
CA GLU A 247 -12.52 17.07 -3.74
C GLU A 247 -11.01 17.12 -3.47
N GLY A 248 -10.58 17.02 -2.20
CA GLY A 248 -9.17 16.84 -1.87
C GLY A 248 -8.64 15.50 -2.35
N LEU A 249 -9.35 14.41 -2.00
CA LEU A 249 -8.99 13.06 -2.40
C LEU A 249 -9.00 12.87 -3.92
N LYS A 250 -10.02 13.40 -4.61
CA LYS A 250 -10.06 13.37 -6.08
C LYS A 250 -8.82 14.03 -6.67
N ARG A 251 -8.48 15.24 -6.24
CA ARG A 251 -7.27 15.94 -6.69
C ARG A 251 -6.02 15.12 -6.42
N THR A 252 -5.85 14.57 -5.22
CA THR A 252 -4.69 13.72 -4.93
C THR A 252 -4.59 12.52 -5.88
N ILE A 253 -5.71 11.84 -6.17
CA ILE A 253 -5.74 10.70 -7.11
C ILE A 253 -5.40 11.14 -8.54
N HIS A 254 -6.03 12.20 -9.04
CA HIS A 254 -5.95 12.64 -10.43
C HIS A 254 -4.69 13.45 -10.76
N ASP A 255 -4.14 14.19 -9.81
CA ASP A 255 -2.99 15.07 -10.03
C ASP A 255 -1.65 14.33 -9.86
N GLN A 256 -1.65 13.22 -9.11
CA GLN A 256 -0.46 12.42 -8.83
C GLN A 256 -0.51 11.02 -9.44
N ASP A 257 -1.59 10.65 -10.15
CA ASP A 257 -1.76 9.34 -10.81
C ASP A 257 -1.46 8.15 -9.87
N LEU A 258 -1.99 8.21 -8.64
CA LEU A 258 -1.58 7.33 -7.54
C LEU A 258 -1.65 5.83 -7.86
N GLY A 259 -0.74 5.06 -7.25
CA GLY A 259 -0.71 3.61 -7.33
C GLY A 259 -1.60 2.92 -6.31
N GLY A 260 -1.77 3.53 -5.14
CA GLY A 260 -2.64 3.02 -4.09
C GLY A 260 -2.85 3.97 -2.93
N LEU A 261 -3.60 3.53 -1.94
CA LEU A 261 -3.90 4.24 -0.70
C LEU A 261 -3.90 3.27 0.49
N ILE A 262 -3.41 3.73 1.64
CA ILE A 262 -3.56 3.02 2.92
C ILE A 262 -4.72 3.62 3.73
N LEU A 263 -5.57 2.75 4.28
CA LEU A 263 -6.68 3.13 5.16
C LEU A 263 -6.36 2.86 6.63
N PHE A 264 -6.93 3.69 7.51
CA PHE A 264 -6.84 3.60 8.96
C PHE A 264 -8.22 3.75 9.61
N ASP A 265 -8.29 3.65 10.94
CA ASP A 265 -9.54 3.81 11.72
C ASP A 265 -10.29 5.10 11.40
N LYS A 266 -9.58 6.20 11.11
CA LYS A 266 -10.21 7.48 10.74
C LYS A 266 -10.96 7.43 9.39
N ASN A 267 -10.74 6.40 8.58
CA ASN A 267 -11.44 6.19 7.32
C ASN A 267 -12.68 5.30 7.46
N ILE A 268 -12.90 4.73 8.64
CA ILE A 268 -13.84 3.63 8.87
C ILE A 268 -14.82 4.01 9.98
N ALA A 269 -16.04 4.32 9.60
CA ALA A 269 -17.16 4.46 10.52
C ALA A 269 -17.83 3.09 10.76
N ASP A 270 -18.11 2.36 9.67
CA ASP A 270 -18.67 1.02 9.67
C ASP A 270 -18.37 0.31 8.34
N VAL A 271 -18.70 -0.98 8.25
CA VAL A 271 -18.41 -1.81 7.07
C VAL A 271 -19.19 -1.44 5.81
N ARG A 272 -20.40 -0.88 5.93
CA ARG A 272 -21.19 -0.44 4.76
C ARG A 272 -20.61 0.86 4.20
N GLN A 273 -20.25 1.80 5.08
CA GLN A 273 -19.55 3.02 4.70
C GLN A 273 -18.20 2.70 4.05
N LEU A 274 -17.38 1.82 4.65
CA LEU A 274 -16.08 1.45 4.08
C LEU A 274 -16.21 0.82 2.70
N THR A 275 -17.15 -0.12 2.51
CA THR A 275 -17.40 -0.76 1.21
C THR A 275 -17.86 0.24 0.14
N THR A 276 -18.67 1.22 0.53
CA THR A 276 -19.07 2.31 -0.37
C THR A 276 -17.87 3.19 -0.70
N PHE A 277 -17.05 3.51 0.30
CA PHE A 277 -15.89 4.36 0.14
C PHE A 277 -14.82 3.73 -0.76
N THR A 278 -14.48 2.46 -0.58
CA THR A 278 -13.53 1.74 -1.45
C THR A 278 -14.08 1.59 -2.87
N HIS A 279 -15.38 1.37 -3.04
CA HIS A 279 -16.02 1.36 -4.35
C HIS A 279 -15.91 2.71 -5.07
N ASP A 280 -16.21 3.80 -4.38
CA ASP A 280 -16.15 5.15 -4.96
C ASP A 280 -14.70 5.59 -5.23
N ILE A 281 -13.73 5.25 -4.38
CA ILE A 281 -12.30 5.47 -4.66
C ILE A 281 -11.90 4.77 -5.97
N GLN A 282 -12.31 3.51 -6.16
CA GLN A 282 -12.01 2.79 -7.40
C GLN A 282 -12.68 3.41 -8.62
N ARG A 283 -13.80 4.13 -8.48
CA ARG A 283 -14.43 4.86 -9.59
C ARG A 283 -13.70 6.16 -9.94
N GLU A 284 -13.00 6.75 -8.99
CA GLU A 284 -12.10 7.88 -9.24
C GLU A 284 -10.78 7.41 -9.87
N ALA A 285 -10.36 6.17 -9.61
CA ALA A 285 -9.22 5.58 -10.30
C ALA A 285 -9.55 5.38 -11.80
N GLY A 286 -8.69 5.94 -12.66
CA GLY A 286 -8.81 5.92 -14.12
C GLY A 286 -8.73 4.51 -14.73
N ASP A 287 -7.96 4.37 -15.82
CA ASP A 287 -7.79 3.07 -16.48
C ASP A 287 -6.92 2.08 -15.66
N ILE A 288 -6.05 2.60 -14.78
CA ILE A 288 -5.26 1.81 -13.83
C ILE A 288 -5.92 1.86 -12.44
N PRO A 289 -6.34 0.73 -11.86
CA PRO A 289 -6.98 0.69 -10.55
C PRO A 289 -6.01 0.97 -9.40
N LEU A 290 -6.51 1.48 -8.28
CA LEU A 290 -5.71 1.73 -7.07
C LEU A 290 -5.55 0.44 -6.25
N PHE A 291 -4.39 0.23 -5.65
CA PHE A 291 -4.30 -0.67 -4.50
C PHE A 291 -4.93 -0.02 -3.27
N LEU A 292 -5.79 -0.74 -2.54
CA LEU A 292 -6.29 -0.30 -1.25
C LEU A 292 -5.78 -1.24 -0.16
N SER A 293 -5.06 -0.69 0.81
CA SER A 293 -4.33 -1.43 1.85
C SER A 293 -4.79 -1.08 3.26
N ILE A 294 -4.46 -1.96 4.21
CA ILE A 294 -4.75 -1.76 5.64
C ILE A 294 -3.79 -2.57 6.52
N ASP A 295 -3.61 -2.14 7.77
CA ASP A 295 -3.02 -2.96 8.85
C ASP A 295 -4.10 -3.73 9.62
N GLN A 296 -4.47 -4.93 9.16
CA GLN A 296 -5.39 -5.84 9.85
C GLN A 296 -4.63 -7.10 10.31
N GLU A 297 -3.72 -6.93 11.28
CA GLU A 297 -2.90 -8.02 11.82
C GLU A 297 -3.69 -8.97 12.74
N GLY A 298 -4.73 -8.45 13.39
CA GLY A 298 -5.42 -9.11 14.50
C GLY A 298 -4.85 -8.70 15.86
N GLY A 299 -5.46 -9.19 16.94
CA GLY A 299 -5.07 -8.86 18.31
C GLY A 299 -5.18 -7.36 18.60
N VAL A 300 -4.03 -6.73 18.86
CA VAL A 300 -3.94 -5.29 19.20
C VAL A 300 -3.88 -4.37 17.99
N ILE A 301 -3.58 -4.87 16.78
CA ILE A 301 -3.59 -4.08 15.54
C ILE A 301 -4.75 -4.59 14.65
N LYS A 302 -5.89 -3.92 14.78
CA LYS A 302 -7.12 -4.20 14.03
C LYS A 302 -7.88 -2.90 13.79
N ARG A 303 -8.58 -2.83 12.67
CA ARG A 303 -9.21 -1.59 12.17
C ARG A 303 -10.69 -1.73 11.84
N ILE A 304 -11.17 -2.94 11.51
CA ILE A 304 -12.54 -3.16 11.01
C ILE A 304 -13.56 -3.25 12.16
N PRO A 305 -14.47 -2.28 12.33
CA PRO A 305 -15.52 -2.36 13.32
C PRO A 305 -16.54 -3.44 12.95
N GLY A 306 -16.95 -4.27 13.90
CA GLY A 306 -17.88 -5.37 13.66
C GLY A 306 -17.28 -6.60 12.95
N GLY A 307 -16.06 -6.48 12.41
CA GLY A 307 -15.28 -7.61 11.89
C GLY A 307 -14.81 -8.56 12.97
N THR A 308 -14.20 -9.67 12.56
CA THR A 308 -13.75 -10.72 13.49
C THR A 308 -12.50 -10.26 14.27
N ASN A 309 -12.55 -10.32 15.61
CA ASN A 309 -11.47 -9.87 16.50
C ASN A 309 -10.50 -11.04 16.78
N LEU A 310 -9.69 -11.41 15.79
CA LEU A 310 -8.69 -12.45 15.98
C LEU A 310 -7.83 -12.23 17.24
N PRO A 311 -7.49 -13.29 18.00
CA PRO A 311 -6.75 -13.17 19.26
C PRO A 311 -5.35 -12.54 19.18
N GLY A 312 -4.76 -12.47 17.98
CA GLY A 312 -3.42 -11.93 17.73
C GLY A 312 -2.37 -13.00 17.43
N GLN A 313 -1.20 -12.55 16.95
CA GLN A 313 -0.16 -13.46 16.47
C GLN A 313 0.49 -14.25 17.61
N MET A 314 0.77 -13.65 18.76
CA MET A 314 1.35 -14.42 19.88
C MET A 314 0.37 -15.43 20.48
N ALA A 315 -0.94 -15.14 20.43
CA ALA A 315 -1.95 -16.13 20.78
C ALA A 315 -1.92 -17.34 19.82
N LEU A 316 -1.82 -17.09 18.51
CA LEU A 316 -1.60 -18.15 17.51
C LEU A 316 -0.29 -18.92 17.77
N GLY A 317 0.78 -18.19 18.12
CA GLY A 317 2.04 -18.73 18.62
C GLY A 317 1.84 -19.75 19.74
N ALA A 318 1.07 -19.36 20.75
CA ALA A 318 0.80 -20.21 21.90
C ALA A 318 -0.01 -21.46 21.55
N THR A 319 -0.83 -21.41 20.49
CA THR A 319 -1.48 -22.63 19.98
C THR A 319 -0.51 -23.60 19.30
N GLY A 320 0.56 -23.08 18.69
CA GLY A 320 1.49 -23.84 17.85
C GLY A 320 0.87 -24.43 16.57
N ASP A 321 -0.39 -24.12 16.25
CA ASP A 321 -1.20 -24.79 15.24
C ASP A 321 -1.24 -23.99 13.93
N ALA A 322 -0.53 -24.49 12.92
CA ALA A 322 -0.46 -23.85 11.60
C ALA A 322 -1.83 -23.81 10.89
N ALA A 323 -2.70 -24.79 11.11
CA ALA A 323 -4.02 -24.79 10.49
C ALA A 323 -4.91 -23.67 11.07
N LEU A 324 -4.72 -23.31 12.34
CA LEU A 324 -5.38 -22.14 12.92
C LEU A 324 -4.81 -20.83 12.39
N ALA A 325 -3.50 -20.75 12.13
CA ALA A 325 -2.89 -19.58 11.51
C ALA A 325 -3.36 -19.39 10.06
N GLU A 326 -3.45 -20.47 9.27
CA GLU A 326 -4.03 -20.45 7.92
C GLU A 326 -5.50 -20.01 7.95
N ALA A 327 -6.32 -20.59 8.83
CA ALA A 327 -7.72 -20.20 8.97
C ALA A 327 -7.88 -18.73 9.38
N ALA A 328 -7.00 -18.21 10.26
CA ALA A 328 -6.98 -16.81 10.64
C ALA A 328 -6.61 -15.89 9.45
N GLY A 329 -5.63 -16.27 8.65
CA GLY A 329 -5.29 -15.59 7.40
C GLY A 329 -6.45 -15.60 6.40
N GLN A 330 -7.07 -16.76 6.21
CA GLN A 330 -8.16 -16.97 5.25
C GLN A 330 -9.37 -16.09 5.58
N LEU A 331 -9.88 -16.16 6.82
CA LEU A 331 -11.04 -15.36 7.22
C LEU A 331 -10.76 -13.85 7.17
N THR A 332 -9.52 -13.44 7.49
CA THR A 332 -9.12 -12.03 7.40
C THR A 332 -9.15 -11.58 5.94
N GLY A 333 -8.61 -12.39 5.02
CA GLY A 333 -8.64 -12.10 3.59
C GLY A 333 -10.06 -12.06 3.04
N GLU A 334 -10.96 -12.94 3.49
CA GLU A 334 -12.37 -12.94 3.07
C GLU A 334 -13.10 -11.65 3.50
N GLU A 335 -12.92 -11.22 4.76
CA GLU A 335 -13.50 -9.95 5.24
C GLU A 335 -12.92 -8.74 4.49
N LEU A 336 -11.59 -8.68 4.31
CA LEU A 336 -10.93 -7.57 3.61
C LEU A 336 -11.35 -7.48 2.14
N LYS A 337 -11.43 -8.61 1.44
CA LYS A 337 -11.88 -8.64 0.05
C LYS A 337 -13.32 -8.18 -0.10
N ALA A 338 -14.22 -8.58 0.80
CA ALA A 338 -15.61 -8.13 0.81
C ALA A 338 -15.72 -6.60 1.00
N LEU A 339 -14.79 -6.01 1.76
CA LEU A 339 -14.69 -4.56 1.97
C LEU A 339 -14.01 -3.81 0.82
N GLY A 340 -13.53 -4.53 -0.21
CA GLY A 340 -12.85 -3.94 -1.36
C GLY A 340 -11.39 -3.58 -1.10
N LEU A 341 -10.72 -4.24 -0.15
CA LEU A 341 -9.29 -4.10 0.14
C LEU A 341 -8.51 -5.25 -0.52
N GLN A 342 -7.31 -4.95 -1.03
CA GLN A 342 -6.48 -5.90 -1.78
C GLN A 342 -5.19 -6.28 -1.06
N ILE A 343 -4.71 -5.43 -0.16
CA ILE A 343 -3.44 -5.66 0.55
C ILE A 343 -3.70 -5.62 2.05
N ASN A 344 -3.23 -6.65 2.75
CA ASN A 344 -3.08 -6.61 4.19
C ASN A 344 -1.59 -6.51 4.53
N PHE A 345 -1.21 -5.51 5.31
CA PHE A 345 0.14 -5.38 5.85
C PHE A 345 0.35 -6.33 7.02
N ALA A 346 0.26 -7.62 6.73
CA ALA A 346 0.39 -8.74 7.65
C ALA A 346 0.77 -10.01 6.86
N PRO A 347 1.32 -11.05 7.50
CA PRO A 347 1.67 -11.13 8.93
C PRO A 347 2.98 -10.42 9.28
N VAL A 348 3.23 -10.29 10.59
CA VAL A 348 4.52 -9.86 11.13
C VAL A 348 5.41 -11.09 11.28
N LEU A 349 6.56 -11.10 10.61
CA LEU A 349 7.52 -12.19 10.64
C LEU A 349 8.71 -11.93 11.58
N ASP A 350 8.67 -10.82 12.32
CA ASP A 350 9.71 -10.48 13.28
C ASP A 350 9.81 -11.52 14.40
N ILE A 351 11.02 -11.98 14.70
CA ILE A 351 11.30 -12.87 15.84
C ILE A 351 11.41 -12.03 17.10
N ASN A 352 10.46 -12.16 18.03
CA ASN A 352 10.41 -11.37 19.25
C ASN A 352 11.34 -11.97 20.31
N SER A 353 12.65 -11.96 20.03
CA SER A 353 13.73 -12.50 20.87
C SER A 353 14.15 -11.59 22.03
N ASN A 354 13.77 -10.31 21.97
CA ASN A 354 14.10 -9.34 23.01
C ASN A 354 12.85 -8.96 23.82
N PRO A 355 12.77 -9.33 25.12
CA PRO A 355 11.67 -8.92 25.98
C PRO A 355 11.48 -7.41 26.12
N ASP A 356 12.57 -6.65 25.92
CA ASP A 356 12.57 -5.19 25.97
C ASP A 356 12.17 -4.52 24.64
N ASN A 357 11.74 -5.28 23.63
CA ASN A 357 11.24 -4.73 22.38
C ASN A 357 9.93 -3.93 22.61
N PRO A 358 9.91 -2.61 22.32
CA PRO A 358 8.77 -1.75 22.66
C PRO A 358 7.66 -1.71 21.58
N ILE A 359 7.81 -2.40 20.45
CA ILE A 359 6.93 -2.21 19.29
C ILE A 359 6.39 -3.50 18.67
N ILE A 360 7.11 -4.62 18.77
CA ILE A 360 6.69 -5.92 18.24
C ILE A 360 5.88 -6.68 19.30
N GLY A 361 6.51 -7.22 20.35
CA GLY A 361 5.81 -7.92 21.43
C GLY A 361 4.79 -8.95 20.91
N ILE A 362 3.56 -8.91 21.42
CA ILE A 362 2.41 -9.76 21.02
C ILE A 362 2.00 -9.67 19.53
N ARG A 363 2.58 -8.75 18.75
CA ARG A 363 2.44 -8.72 17.29
C ARG A 363 3.27 -9.79 16.58
N SER A 364 4.29 -10.35 17.23
CA SER A 364 4.99 -11.53 16.71
C SER A 364 4.29 -12.82 17.14
N PHE A 365 4.49 -13.90 16.39
CA PHE A 365 4.09 -15.23 16.83
C PHE A 365 4.90 -15.75 18.01
N GLY A 366 6.11 -15.25 18.27
CA GLY A 366 6.96 -15.75 19.36
C GLY A 366 8.43 -15.41 19.21
N SER A 367 9.27 -16.03 20.04
CA SER A 367 10.73 -15.89 19.99
C SER A 367 11.42 -17.06 19.28
N ASP A 368 10.71 -18.15 18.99
CA ASP A 368 11.24 -19.30 18.26
C ASP A 368 11.13 -19.10 16.73
N THR A 369 12.25 -19.19 16.03
CA THR A 369 12.31 -18.91 14.59
C THR A 369 11.50 -19.89 13.75
N ASP A 370 11.47 -21.17 14.12
CA ASP A 370 10.74 -22.20 13.35
C ASP A 370 9.24 -22.10 13.55
N LEU A 371 8.79 -21.77 14.77
CA LEU A 371 7.41 -21.44 15.08
C LEU A 371 6.93 -20.23 14.28
N VAL A 372 7.66 -19.10 14.34
CA VAL A 372 7.29 -17.88 13.61
C VAL A 372 7.25 -18.13 12.11
N THR A 373 8.26 -18.83 11.57
CA THR A 373 8.31 -19.18 10.14
C THR A 373 7.09 -19.99 9.73
N ARG A 374 6.78 -21.07 10.47
CA ARG A 374 5.69 -21.99 10.14
C ARG A 374 4.31 -21.33 10.23
N LEU A 375 4.04 -20.54 11.28
CA LEU A 375 2.76 -19.85 11.45
C LEU A 375 2.60 -18.63 10.53
N GLY A 376 3.71 -17.94 10.24
CA GLY A 376 3.77 -16.86 9.26
C GLY A 376 3.40 -17.35 7.87
N LEU A 377 4.02 -18.45 7.40
CA LEU A 377 3.70 -19.08 6.11
C LEU A 377 2.24 -19.50 5.99
N ALA A 378 1.68 -20.08 7.05
CA ALA A 378 0.28 -20.47 7.06
C ALA A 378 -0.66 -19.26 6.94
N THR A 379 -0.39 -18.18 7.68
CA THR A 379 -1.16 -16.92 7.57
C THR A 379 -1.07 -16.31 6.16
N ILE A 380 0.13 -16.29 5.57
CA ILE A 380 0.38 -15.83 4.20
C ILE A 380 -0.49 -16.61 3.21
N GLN A 381 -0.45 -17.94 3.30
CA GLN A 381 -1.24 -18.84 2.47
C GLN A 381 -2.75 -18.55 2.59
N GLY A 382 -3.27 -18.39 3.80
CA GLY A 382 -4.69 -18.06 4.03
C GLY A 382 -5.10 -16.74 3.38
N LEU A 383 -4.33 -15.67 3.56
CA LEU A 383 -4.61 -14.35 2.94
C LEU A 383 -4.64 -14.45 1.41
N GLN A 384 -3.62 -15.09 0.82
CA GLN A 384 -3.48 -15.23 -0.62
C GLN A 384 -4.60 -16.06 -1.25
N GLN A 385 -5.01 -17.18 -0.62
CA GLN A 385 -6.13 -18.01 -1.08
C GLN A 385 -7.45 -17.22 -1.13
N SER A 386 -7.66 -16.30 -0.20
CA SER A 386 -8.84 -15.42 -0.19
C SER A 386 -8.76 -14.31 -1.25
N GLY A 387 -7.63 -14.15 -1.94
CA GLY A 387 -7.42 -13.11 -2.93
C GLY A 387 -7.05 -11.75 -2.32
N VAL A 388 -6.33 -11.76 -1.20
CA VAL A 388 -5.71 -10.57 -0.58
C VAL A 388 -4.19 -10.80 -0.53
N MET A 389 -3.41 -9.82 -0.95
CA MET A 389 -1.95 -9.86 -0.85
C MET A 389 -1.51 -9.78 0.60
N ALA A 390 -0.61 -10.68 0.99
CA ALA A 390 0.14 -10.55 2.23
C ALA A 390 1.36 -9.65 1.99
N ALA A 391 1.53 -8.62 2.82
CA ALA A 391 2.80 -7.90 2.92
C ALA A 391 3.49 -8.23 4.23
N VAL A 392 4.49 -9.10 4.15
CA VAL A 392 5.23 -9.54 5.33
C VAL A 392 6.17 -8.45 5.82
N LYS A 393 6.31 -8.33 7.14
CA LYS A 393 7.05 -7.22 7.75
C LYS A 393 7.73 -7.60 9.08
N HIS A 394 8.77 -6.90 9.52
CA HIS A 394 9.39 -5.74 8.85
C HIS A 394 10.81 -6.14 8.43
N PHE A 395 11.01 -6.39 7.13
CA PHE A 395 12.30 -6.87 6.60
C PHE A 395 13.41 -5.85 6.86
N PRO A 396 14.65 -6.24 7.20
CA PRO A 396 15.16 -7.59 7.48
C PRO A 396 14.83 -8.24 8.84
N GLY A 397 14.12 -7.55 9.75
CA GLY A 397 13.69 -8.07 11.05
C GLY A 397 13.78 -7.02 12.17
N HIS A 398 12.69 -6.80 12.90
CA HIS A 398 12.57 -5.76 13.94
C HIS A 398 12.55 -6.30 15.37
N GLY A 399 12.34 -7.61 15.55
CA GLY A 399 11.96 -8.20 16.83
C GLY A 399 13.03 -8.18 17.94
N ASP A 400 14.29 -7.86 17.63
CA ASP A 400 15.38 -7.77 18.62
C ASP A 400 15.82 -6.32 18.93
N THR A 401 15.12 -5.31 18.42
CA THR A 401 15.47 -3.90 18.69
C THR A 401 15.07 -3.45 20.10
N LYS A 402 15.75 -2.40 20.60
CA LYS A 402 15.45 -1.73 21.90
C LYS A 402 14.89 -0.31 21.75
N VAL A 403 14.79 0.17 20.50
CA VAL A 403 14.34 1.52 20.16
C VAL A 403 13.15 1.37 19.22
N ASP A 404 12.07 2.09 19.51
CA ASP A 404 10.93 2.18 18.60
C ASP A 404 11.31 3.06 17.40
N SER A 405 11.17 2.53 16.18
CA SER A 405 11.42 3.25 14.93
C SER A 405 10.50 4.46 14.72
N HIS A 406 9.39 4.55 15.45
CA HIS A 406 8.55 5.75 15.48
C HIS A 406 9.19 6.90 16.28
N LEU A 407 10.13 6.60 17.18
CA LEU A 407 10.71 7.56 18.13
C LEU A 407 12.18 7.89 17.83
N GLY A 408 12.93 6.95 17.24
CA GLY A 408 14.33 7.13 16.88
C GLY A 408 14.84 6.00 15.97
N MET A 409 16.08 6.05 15.51
CA MET A 409 16.61 5.07 14.57
C MET A 409 17.16 3.81 15.27
N PRO A 410 16.54 2.63 15.10
CA PRO A 410 17.07 1.40 15.68
C PRO A 410 18.24 0.86 14.85
N VAL A 411 19.20 0.23 15.53
CA VAL A 411 20.36 -0.42 14.91
C VAL A 411 20.47 -1.84 15.43
N LEU A 412 20.59 -2.80 14.53
CA LEU A 412 20.80 -4.21 14.88
C LEU A 412 22.22 -4.63 14.49
N THR A 413 23.06 -4.88 15.51
CA THR A 413 24.51 -5.07 15.36
C THR A 413 24.95 -6.53 15.28
N HIS A 414 24.02 -7.46 15.09
CA HIS A 414 24.32 -8.88 14.95
C HIS A 414 25.16 -9.17 13.71
N ASN A 415 25.95 -10.25 13.77
CA ASN A 415 26.72 -10.72 12.62
C ASN A 415 25.82 -11.37 11.56
N ARG A 416 26.36 -11.58 10.36
CA ARG A 416 25.60 -12.11 9.22
C ARG A 416 25.02 -13.51 9.50
N GLU A 417 25.79 -14.39 10.15
CA GLU A 417 25.37 -15.75 10.50
C GLU A 417 24.12 -15.76 11.40
N ARG A 418 24.08 -14.87 12.40
CA ARG A 418 22.91 -14.68 13.27
C ARG A 418 21.72 -14.15 12.48
N LEU A 419 21.92 -13.12 11.66
CA LEU A 419 20.86 -12.56 10.83
C LEU A 419 20.25 -13.62 9.90
N ASP A 420 21.07 -14.45 9.26
CA ASP A 420 20.61 -15.53 8.39
C ASP A 420 19.83 -16.61 9.18
N ALA A 421 20.27 -16.95 10.39
CA ALA A 421 19.69 -18.02 11.19
C ALA A 421 18.37 -17.62 11.89
N VAL A 422 18.18 -16.32 12.20
CA VAL A 422 17.07 -15.84 13.03
C VAL A 422 16.20 -14.84 12.29
N GLU A 423 16.70 -13.64 12.00
CA GLU A 423 15.89 -12.54 11.49
C GLU A 423 15.45 -12.75 10.02
N LEU A 424 16.34 -13.24 9.15
CA LEU A 424 16.08 -13.44 7.72
C LEU A 424 15.36 -14.75 7.40
N LYS A 425 15.47 -15.77 8.27
CA LYS A 425 14.95 -17.12 8.02
C LYS A 425 13.44 -17.14 7.68
N PRO A 426 12.55 -16.42 8.40
CA PRO A 426 11.14 -16.33 8.02
C PRO A 426 10.92 -15.70 6.64
N PHE A 427 11.68 -14.65 6.29
CA PHE A 427 11.56 -13.98 4.99
C PHE A 427 12.07 -14.85 3.84
N GLN A 428 13.19 -15.55 4.02
CA GLN A 428 13.69 -16.54 3.05
C GLN A 428 12.64 -17.61 2.76
N ALA A 429 11.98 -18.11 3.80
CA ALA A 429 10.91 -19.08 3.66
C ALA A 429 9.68 -18.48 2.95
N ALA A 430 9.29 -17.25 3.28
CA ALA A 430 8.17 -16.55 2.64
C ALA A 430 8.41 -16.33 1.14
N ILE A 431 9.62 -15.92 0.76
CA ILE A 431 10.03 -15.75 -0.65
C ILE A 431 9.92 -17.08 -1.40
N LYS A 432 10.46 -18.17 -0.82
CA LYS A 432 10.39 -19.51 -1.41
C LYS A 432 8.95 -20.02 -1.60
N ASN A 433 8.01 -19.54 -0.77
CA ASN A 433 6.59 -19.91 -0.84
C ASN A 433 5.73 -18.87 -1.59
N GLY A 434 6.35 -17.90 -2.29
CA GLY A 434 5.64 -17.02 -3.21
C GLY A 434 4.88 -15.88 -2.55
N VAL A 435 5.39 -15.31 -1.47
CA VAL A 435 4.85 -14.06 -0.89
C VAL A 435 4.86 -12.92 -1.92
N GLU A 436 3.78 -12.15 -2.01
CA GLU A 436 3.65 -11.09 -3.01
C GLU A 436 4.35 -9.79 -2.66
N MET A 437 4.39 -9.44 -1.37
CA MET A 437 4.89 -8.14 -0.92
C MET A 437 5.75 -8.29 0.35
N ILE A 438 6.84 -7.54 0.40
CA ILE A 438 7.72 -7.42 1.57
C ILE A 438 7.81 -5.94 1.93
N MET A 439 7.48 -5.63 3.18
CA MET A 439 7.64 -4.29 3.75
C MET A 439 9.00 -4.19 4.44
N THR A 440 9.81 -3.20 4.03
CA THR A 440 11.11 -2.91 4.65
C THR A 440 10.98 -2.05 5.91
N ALA A 441 11.90 -2.20 6.86
CA ALA A 441 11.96 -1.47 8.12
C ALA A 441 12.97 -0.31 8.09
N HIS A 442 12.69 0.74 8.86
CA HIS A 442 13.63 1.85 9.08
C HIS A 442 14.65 1.52 10.18
N ILE A 443 15.39 0.42 9.99
CA ILE A 443 16.38 -0.11 10.94
C ILE A 443 17.72 -0.30 10.22
N ALA A 444 18.82 0.06 10.85
CA ALA A 444 20.15 -0.16 10.28
C ALA A 444 20.72 -1.54 10.63
N PHE A 445 21.40 -2.17 9.66
CA PHE A 445 22.05 -3.48 9.79
C PHE A 445 23.51 -3.41 9.35
N PRO A 446 24.45 -2.95 10.22
CA PRO A 446 25.85 -2.74 9.86
C PRO A 446 26.59 -3.96 9.29
N ALA A 447 26.15 -5.18 9.61
CA ALA A 447 26.71 -6.41 9.06
C ALA A 447 26.37 -6.63 7.58
N ILE A 448 25.37 -5.94 7.03
CA ILE A 448 24.99 -5.96 5.61
C ILE A 448 25.39 -4.65 4.94
N ASP A 449 25.10 -3.52 5.58
CA ASP A 449 25.50 -2.19 5.10
C ASP A 449 26.03 -1.32 6.23
N ASN A 450 27.33 -1.07 6.21
CA ASN A 450 28.03 -0.20 7.14
C ASN A 450 28.10 1.27 6.69
N GLU A 451 27.37 1.65 5.63
CA GLU A 451 27.30 3.05 5.21
C GLU A 451 26.69 3.92 6.32
N HIS A 452 27.27 5.11 6.48
CA HIS A 452 26.72 6.17 7.32
C HIS A 452 26.42 7.39 6.47
N VAL A 453 25.45 8.19 6.88
CA VAL A 453 25.15 9.50 6.30
C VAL A 453 25.17 10.58 7.36
N THR A 454 25.22 11.83 6.93
CA THR A 454 25.11 12.97 7.83
C THR A 454 23.64 13.25 8.11
N SER A 455 23.25 13.14 9.36
CA SER A 455 21.90 13.43 9.88
C SER A 455 21.57 14.91 9.72
N LEU A 456 20.41 15.22 9.15
CA LEU A 456 19.90 16.59 9.05
C LEU A 456 19.39 17.16 10.38
N LYS A 457 19.15 16.30 11.37
CA LYS A 457 18.70 16.69 12.71
C LYS A 457 19.76 17.46 13.49
N ASP A 458 20.99 16.96 13.46
CA ASP A 458 22.08 17.33 14.37
C ASP A 458 23.47 17.32 13.71
N GLY A 459 23.59 16.91 12.45
CA GLY A 459 24.86 16.84 11.73
C GLY A 459 25.72 15.62 12.07
N GLU A 460 25.24 14.73 12.95
CA GLU A 460 25.98 13.53 13.34
C GLU A 460 25.99 12.47 12.22
N ARG A 461 26.97 11.57 12.27
CA ARG A 461 27.07 10.44 11.34
C ARG A 461 26.21 9.30 11.85
N VAL A 462 25.15 8.99 11.13
CA VAL A 462 24.17 7.95 11.51
C VAL A 462 24.15 6.83 10.47
N PRO A 463 23.97 5.56 10.86
CA PRO A 463 23.99 4.44 9.91
C PRO A 463 22.78 4.47 8.98
N ILE A 464 22.91 3.92 7.78
CA ILE A 464 21.82 3.89 6.81
C ILE A 464 20.78 2.81 7.20
N PRO A 465 19.47 3.13 7.26
CA PRO A 465 18.43 2.12 7.47
C PRO A 465 18.21 1.27 6.22
N ALA A 466 17.71 0.04 6.41
CA ALA A 466 17.43 -0.93 5.36
C ALA A 466 16.60 -0.34 4.21
N THR A 467 15.56 0.43 4.52
CA THR A 467 14.70 1.10 3.52
C THR A 467 15.48 2.01 2.54
N LEU A 468 16.62 2.55 2.95
CA LEU A 468 17.45 3.45 2.15
C LEU A 468 18.75 2.80 1.65
N SER A 469 18.95 1.51 1.92
CA SER A 469 20.18 0.78 1.60
C SER A 469 20.02 -0.06 0.34
N LYS A 470 20.78 0.29 -0.70
CA LYS A 470 20.87 -0.52 -1.92
C LYS A 470 21.51 -1.88 -1.66
N LYS A 471 22.43 -2.00 -0.70
CA LYS A 471 23.02 -3.29 -0.32
C LYS A 471 21.98 -4.21 0.32
N VAL A 472 21.06 -3.67 1.12
CA VAL A 472 19.99 -4.46 1.73
C VAL A 472 18.89 -4.79 0.72
N LEU A 473 18.34 -3.81 0.01
CA LEU A 473 17.18 -4.04 -0.86
C LEU A 473 17.55 -4.65 -2.22
N THR A 474 18.56 -4.13 -2.91
CA THR A 474 19.00 -4.70 -4.19
C THR A 474 20.00 -5.84 -3.99
N GLY A 475 21.02 -5.66 -3.13
CA GLY A 475 22.06 -6.66 -2.93
C GLY A 475 21.53 -7.94 -2.29
N LEU A 476 21.02 -7.83 -1.06
CA LEU A 476 20.51 -8.95 -0.30
C LEU A 476 19.13 -9.40 -0.82
N LEU A 477 18.11 -8.53 -0.79
CA LEU A 477 16.72 -8.97 -1.04
C LEU A 477 16.47 -9.37 -2.50
N ARG A 478 16.80 -8.51 -3.48
CA ARG A 478 16.68 -8.86 -4.91
C ARG A 478 17.74 -9.87 -5.35
N GLY A 479 19.00 -9.64 -5.00
CA GLY A 479 20.14 -10.43 -5.47
C GLY A 479 20.27 -11.78 -4.76
N GLU A 480 20.72 -11.79 -3.51
CA GLU A 480 21.03 -13.02 -2.77
C GLU A 480 19.78 -13.88 -2.49
N LEU A 481 18.66 -13.25 -2.11
CA LEU A 481 17.42 -13.95 -1.78
C LEU A 481 16.51 -14.19 -3.00
N GLY A 482 16.80 -13.58 -4.14
CA GLY A 482 16.06 -13.79 -5.39
C GLY A 482 14.59 -13.35 -5.34
N TYR A 483 14.26 -12.35 -4.51
CA TYR A 483 12.88 -11.89 -4.40
C TYR A 483 12.47 -11.08 -5.63
N GLU A 484 11.36 -11.44 -6.28
CA GLU A 484 10.83 -10.77 -7.48
C GLU A 484 9.50 -10.04 -7.26
N GLY A 485 8.88 -10.17 -6.07
CA GLY A 485 7.61 -9.53 -5.73
C GLY A 485 7.74 -8.03 -5.44
N LEU A 486 6.73 -7.40 -4.84
CA LEU A 486 6.74 -5.97 -4.52
C LEU A 486 7.53 -5.68 -3.24
N ILE A 487 8.41 -4.68 -3.27
CA ILE A 487 9.05 -4.07 -2.10
C ILE A 487 8.32 -2.76 -1.79
N ILE A 488 7.74 -2.68 -0.61
CA ILE A 488 7.10 -1.46 -0.10
C ILE A 488 7.87 -0.95 1.11
N SER A 489 7.97 0.37 1.27
CA SER A 489 8.54 0.94 2.50
C SER A 489 7.59 0.81 3.69
N ASP A 490 8.11 0.82 4.92
CA ASP A 490 7.33 1.28 6.07
C ASP A 490 7.06 2.81 5.94
N ALA A 491 6.19 3.35 6.79
CA ALA A 491 5.69 4.72 6.66
C ALA A 491 6.84 5.75 6.68
N PHE A 492 6.94 6.58 5.64
CA PHE A 492 7.94 7.64 5.54
C PHE A 492 7.75 8.77 6.55
N THR A 493 6.57 8.85 7.17
CA THR A 493 6.29 9.79 8.27
C THR A 493 6.97 9.42 9.60
N MET A 494 7.66 8.28 9.70
CA MET A 494 8.32 7.83 10.94
C MET A 494 9.63 8.59 11.20
N ASN A 495 9.90 8.92 12.46
CA ASN A 495 11.03 9.78 12.85
C ASN A 495 12.40 9.21 12.46
N ALA A 496 12.56 7.88 12.42
CA ALA A 496 13.78 7.22 11.96
C ALA A 496 14.23 7.66 10.55
N ILE A 497 13.28 8.07 9.69
CA ILE A 497 13.58 8.66 8.38
C ILE A 497 13.40 10.18 8.41
N ALA A 498 12.23 10.63 8.87
CA ALA A 498 11.77 12.01 8.72
C ALA A 498 12.68 13.05 9.40
N GLU A 499 13.36 12.70 10.50
CA GLU A 499 14.26 13.63 11.19
C GLU A 499 15.68 13.66 10.61
N HIS A 500 16.14 12.56 10.02
CA HIS A 500 17.56 12.36 9.72
C HIS A 500 17.94 12.57 8.25
N PHE A 501 17.07 12.25 7.29
CA PHE A 501 17.48 12.08 5.89
C PHE A 501 16.87 13.09 4.93
N GLY A 502 15.88 13.88 5.39
CA GLY A 502 15.14 14.82 4.54
C GLY A 502 14.21 14.10 3.57
N GLU A 503 12.99 14.61 3.41
CA GLU A 503 11.94 13.86 2.71
C GLU A 503 12.29 13.52 1.26
N ASN A 504 12.62 14.52 0.45
CA ASN A 504 12.89 14.35 -0.99
C ASN A 504 14.08 13.41 -1.24
N GLN A 505 15.18 13.61 -0.50
CA GLN A 505 16.38 12.77 -0.63
C GLN A 505 16.12 11.32 -0.21
N SER A 506 15.29 11.11 0.83
CA SER A 506 14.93 9.78 1.29
C SER A 506 14.10 9.03 0.25
N VAL A 507 13.15 9.70 -0.39
CA VAL A 507 12.28 9.10 -1.41
C VAL A 507 13.09 8.68 -2.64
N GLU A 508 13.93 9.57 -3.18
CA GLU A 508 14.82 9.24 -4.31
C GLU A 508 15.75 8.08 -3.97
N ARG A 509 16.31 8.10 -2.76
CA ARG A 509 17.25 7.08 -2.31
C ARG A 509 16.59 5.72 -2.11
N ALA A 510 15.38 5.67 -1.55
CA ALA A 510 14.63 4.43 -1.37
C ALA A 510 14.28 3.77 -2.71
N VAL A 511 13.80 4.56 -3.68
CA VAL A 511 13.54 4.07 -5.04
C VAL A 511 14.84 3.58 -5.69
N SER A 512 15.93 4.34 -5.57
CA SER A 512 17.25 3.95 -6.07
C SER A 512 17.83 2.70 -5.39
N ALA A 513 17.43 2.44 -4.14
CA ALA A 513 17.82 1.26 -3.38
C ALA A 513 17.04 0.01 -3.78
N GLY A 514 15.82 0.16 -4.32
CA GLY A 514 15.00 -0.94 -4.85
C GLY A 514 13.56 -0.97 -4.34
N VAL A 515 13.07 0.07 -3.66
CA VAL A 515 11.66 0.16 -3.26
C VAL A 515 10.77 0.37 -4.49
N ASP A 516 9.73 -0.45 -4.65
CA ASP A 516 8.74 -0.29 -5.72
C ASP A 516 7.62 0.68 -5.32
N ILE A 517 7.22 0.70 -4.03
CA ILE A 517 6.14 1.57 -3.52
C ILE A 517 6.60 2.32 -2.25
N ILE A 518 6.49 3.65 -2.27
CA ILE A 518 6.71 4.52 -1.12
C ILE A 518 5.39 4.66 -0.34
N LEU A 519 5.37 4.12 0.87
CA LEU A 519 4.23 4.19 1.78
C LEU A 519 4.29 5.47 2.61
N MET A 520 3.16 6.20 2.63
CA MET A 520 2.95 7.38 3.46
C MET A 520 4.10 8.40 3.38
N PRO A 521 4.43 8.92 2.18
CA PRO A 521 5.23 10.15 2.10
C PRO A 521 4.52 11.25 2.90
N LYS A 522 5.26 12.11 3.58
CA LYS A 522 4.69 13.18 4.41
C LYS A 522 3.96 14.20 3.55
N ASP A 523 4.52 14.52 2.39
CA ASP A 523 3.88 15.24 1.29
C ASP A 523 4.00 14.42 0.00
N SER A 524 2.92 13.72 -0.32
CA SER A 524 2.80 12.93 -1.55
C SER A 524 3.05 13.72 -2.85
N ALA A 525 2.66 15.00 -2.91
CA ALA A 525 2.85 15.81 -4.11
C ALA A 525 4.33 16.19 -4.27
N ALA A 526 4.99 16.54 -3.16
CA ALA A 526 6.43 16.81 -3.16
C ALA A 526 7.25 15.56 -3.51
N ALA A 527 6.88 14.40 -2.95
CA ALA A 527 7.51 13.12 -3.26
C ALA A 527 7.35 12.75 -4.74
N HIS A 528 6.15 12.89 -5.29
CA HIS A 528 5.85 12.70 -6.71
C HIS A 528 6.73 13.58 -7.59
N GLN A 529 6.71 14.91 -7.37
CA GLN A 529 7.49 15.84 -8.19
C GLN A 529 9.00 15.60 -8.09
N THR A 530 9.48 15.22 -6.90
CA THR A 530 10.88 14.86 -6.66
C THR A 530 11.29 13.69 -7.53
N LEU A 531 10.52 12.59 -7.52
CA LEU A 531 10.82 11.42 -8.33
C LEU A 531 10.69 11.71 -9.83
N VAL A 532 9.67 12.46 -10.27
CA VAL A 532 9.55 12.88 -11.67
C VAL A 532 10.78 13.67 -12.11
N ASN A 533 11.28 14.59 -11.29
CA ASN A 533 12.49 15.36 -11.59
C ASN A 533 13.74 14.47 -11.64
N ALA A 534 13.88 13.54 -10.68
CA ALA A 534 15.00 12.62 -10.61
C ALA A 534 15.06 11.67 -11.82
N VAL A 535 13.92 11.29 -12.40
CA VAL A 535 13.86 10.52 -13.63
C VAL A 535 14.23 11.38 -14.84
N ASN A 536 13.56 12.53 -15.00
CA ASN A 536 13.80 13.43 -16.12
C ASN A 536 15.25 13.94 -16.23
N ASN A 537 15.94 14.10 -15.10
CA ASN A 537 17.35 14.53 -15.07
C ASN A 537 18.36 13.37 -15.08
N GLY A 538 17.89 12.11 -15.12
CA GLY A 538 18.72 10.90 -15.18
C GLY A 538 19.36 10.47 -13.85
N THR A 539 18.99 11.08 -12.72
CA THR A 539 19.42 10.63 -11.38
C THR A 539 18.89 9.23 -11.10
N ILE A 540 17.62 8.98 -11.44
CA ILE A 540 17.00 7.67 -11.47
C ILE A 540 16.81 7.30 -12.94
N LYS A 541 17.23 6.10 -13.32
CA LYS A 541 17.07 5.62 -14.70
C LYS A 541 15.62 5.20 -14.96
N ASP A 542 15.13 5.47 -16.17
CA ASP A 542 13.79 5.06 -16.63
C ASP A 542 13.56 3.55 -16.42
N GLU A 543 14.57 2.71 -16.66
CA GLU A 543 14.44 1.26 -16.49
C GLU A 543 14.17 0.86 -15.04
N THR A 544 14.64 1.64 -14.06
CA THR A 544 14.36 1.40 -12.64
C THR A 544 12.87 1.59 -12.37
N ILE A 545 12.29 2.68 -12.86
CA ILE A 545 10.87 2.98 -12.68
C ILE A 545 10.00 1.99 -13.46
N HIS A 546 10.34 1.70 -14.71
CA HIS A 546 9.63 0.73 -15.53
C HIS A 546 9.55 -0.62 -14.83
N ALA A 547 10.66 -1.14 -14.31
CA ALA A 547 10.68 -2.43 -13.63
C ALA A 547 9.73 -2.45 -12.43
N SER A 548 9.72 -1.40 -11.60
CA SER A 548 8.81 -1.28 -10.46
C SER A 548 7.34 -1.20 -10.90
N VAL A 549 7.03 -0.33 -11.86
CA VAL A 549 5.67 -0.15 -12.39
C VAL A 549 5.15 -1.42 -13.03
N LYS A 550 5.99 -2.17 -13.75
CA LYS A 550 5.64 -3.46 -14.32
C LYS A 550 5.23 -4.46 -13.25
N ARG A 551 6.01 -4.62 -12.17
CA ARG A 551 5.63 -5.47 -11.02
C ARG A 551 4.30 -5.03 -10.41
N ILE A 552 4.08 -3.72 -10.28
CA ILE A 552 2.83 -3.16 -9.75
C ILE A 552 1.64 -3.55 -10.64
N LEU A 553 1.74 -3.35 -11.96
CA LEU A 553 0.67 -3.67 -12.90
C LEU A 553 0.39 -5.18 -12.99
N GLU A 554 1.44 -6.00 -13.03
CA GLU A 554 1.34 -7.46 -12.98
C GLU A 554 0.61 -7.92 -11.72
N MET A 555 0.92 -7.32 -10.56
CA MET A 555 0.27 -7.66 -9.30
C MET A 555 -1.19 -7.19 -9.25
N LYS A 556 -1.51 -5.99 -9.79
CA LYS A 556 -2.89 -5.52 -9.95
C LYS A 556 -3.71 -6.48 -10.82
N ALA A 557 -3.10 -7.03 -11.88
CA ALA A 557 -3.75 -8.00 -12.74
C ALA A 557 -3.90 -9.37 -12.07
N LYS A 558 -2.86 -9.88 -11.39
CA LYS A 558 -2.89 -11.15 -10.65
C LYS A 558 -4.04 -11.20 -9.64
N TYR A 559 -4.38 -10.07 -9.02
CA TYR A 559 -5.46 -9.96 -8.04
C TYR A 559 -6.80 -9.46 -8.62
N GLY A 560 -6.93 -9.40 -9.95
CA GLY A 560 -8.20 -9.13 -10.63
C GLY A 560 -8.68 -7.69 -10.53
N LEU A 561 -7.82 -6.71 -10.21
CA LEU A 561 -8.26 -5.32 -10.02
C LEU A 561 -8.78 -4.66 -11.30
N PHE A 562 -8.39 -5.16 -12.47
CA PHE A 562 -8.91 -4.73 -13.78
C PHE A 562 -10.29 -5.34 -14.10
N GLU A 563 -10.79 -6.30 -13.31
CA GLU A 563 -12.08 -6.97 -13.50
C GLU A 563 -13.19 -6.32 -12.66
N ARG A 564 -13.58 -5.09 -13.00
CA ARG A 564 -14.55 -4.29 -12.23
C ARG A 564 -16.02 -4.58 -12.58
N SER A 565 -16.48 -5.82 -12.43
CA SER A 565 -17.84 -6.23 -12.82
C SER A 565 -18.92 -6.08 -11.73
N GLN A 566 -18.53 -6.01 -10.46
CA GLN A 566 -19.49 -5.98 -9.34
C GLN A 566 -20.04 -4.57 -9.05
N THR A 567 -21.37 -4.47 -8.99
CA THR A 567 -22.08 -3.26 -8.55
C THR A 567 -21.98 -3.04 -7.05
N LEU A 568 -22.08 -1.79 -6.60
CA LEU A 568 -22.11 -1.46 -5.16
C LEU A 568 -23.23 -2.19 -4.41
N ALA A 569 -24.41 -2.31 -5.01
CA ALA A 569 -25.54 -3.02 -4.40
C ALA A 569 -25.21 -4.48 -4.09
N GLN A 570 -24.57 -5.20 -5.04
CA GLN A 570 -24.13 -6.58 -4.84
C GLN A 570 -23.11 -6.67 -3.70
N LYS A 571 -22.12 -5.78 -3.66
CA LYS A 571 -21.11 -5.74 -2.59
C LYS A 571 -21.74 -5.56 -1.20
N LEU A 572 -22.66 -4.59 -1.07
CA LEU A 572 -23.33 -4.30 0.21
C LEU A 572 -24.22 -5.44 0.71
N THR A 573 -24.83 -6.22 -0.18
CA THR A 573 -25.64 -7.39 0.20
C THR A 573 -24.79 -8.53 0.74
N GLN A 574 -23.58 -8.73 0.20
CA GLN A 574 -22.69 -9.82 0.60
C GLN A 574 -22.12 -9.66 2.02
N LEU A 575 -21.99 -8.42 2.52
CA LEU A 575 -21.37 -8.12 3.81
C LEU A 575 -21.95 -8.93 4.98
N ASN A 576 -23.28 -9.09 5.04
CA ASN A 576 -23.95 -9.75 6.17
C ASN A 576 -23.59 -11.24 6.32
N GLY A 577 -23.14 -11.89 5.25
CA GLY A 577 -22.73 -13.30 5.28
C GLY A 577 -21.24 -13.51 5.56
N ILE A 578 -20.43 -12.45 5.52
CA ILE A 578 -18.96 -12.53 5.56
C ILE A 578 -18.42 -11.84 6.82
N ILE A 579 -18.78 -10.58 7.03
CA ILE A 579 -18.23 -9.77 8.11
C ILE A 579 -18.72 -10.29 9.45
N GLY A 580 -17.80 -10.80 10.28
CA GLY A 580 -18.13 -11.34 11.60
C GLY A 580 -19.07 -12.55 11.54
N SER A 581 -19.00 -13.35 10.47
CA SER A 581 -19.80 -14.56 10.27
C SER A 581 -19.65 -15.55 11.44
N LYS A 582 -20.61 -16.45 11.62
CA LYS A 582 -20.54 -17.46 12.70
C LYS A 582 -19.30 -18.35 12.54
N GLU A 583 -18.95 -18.65 11.30
CA GLU A 583 -17.80 -19.44 10.91
C GLU A 583 -16.50 -18.72 11.30
N HIS A 584 -16.38 -17.42 11.05
CA HIS A 584 -15.22 -16.63 11.45
C HIS A 584 -15.11 -16.52 12.98
N ARG A 585 -16.23 -16.27 13.66
CA ARG A 585 -16.31 -16.20 15.14
C ARG A 585 -15.93 -17.53 15.79
N ALA A 586 -16.25 -18.66 15.16
CA ALA A 586 -15.84 -19.97 15.65
C ALA A 586 -14.32 -20.18 15.59
N VAL A 587 -13.66 -19.70 14.52
CA VAL A 587 -12.19 -19.72 14.42
C VAL A 587 -11.56 -18.80 15.47
N GLU A 588 -12.05 -17.56 15.60
CA GLU A 588 -11.65 -16.59 16.62
C GLU A 588 -11.71 -17.20 18.03
N GLN A 589 -12.85 -17.79 18.39
CA GLN A 589 -13.03 -18.43 19.69
C GLN A 589 -12.09 -19.62 19.88
N LYS A 590 -11.95 -20.49 18.87
CA LYS A 590 -11.08 -21.66 18.93
C LYS A 590 -9.62 -21.28 19.15
N ILE A 591 -9.13 -20.23 18.49
CA ILE A 591 -7.77 -19.72 18.70
C ILE A 591 -7.61 -19.24 20.14
N ALA A 592 -8.54 -18.42 20.64
CA ALA A 592 -8.47 -17.86 21.99
C ALA A 592 -8.45 -18.94 23.06
N GLU A 593 -9.34 -19.93 22.93
CA GLU A 593 -9.46 -21.05 23.88
C GLU A 593 -8.23 -21.95 23.88
N ARG A 594 -7.64 -22.21 22.70
CA ARG A 594 -6.41 -23.00 22.59
C ARG A 594 -5.15 -22.26 23.01
N ALA A 595 -5.15 -20.93 22.94
CA ALA A 595 -3.97 -20.11 23.24
C ALA A 595 -3.72 -19.99 24.74
N VAL A 596 -4.74 -20.11 25.60
CA VAL A 596 -4.59 -19.89 27.05
C VAL A 596 -3.48 -20.79 27.62
N THR A 597 -2.49 -20.17 28.26
CA THR A 597 -1.25 -20.82 28.70
C THR A 597 -1.05 -20.64 30.19
N VAL A 598 -0.82 -21.75 30.91
CA VAL A 598 -0.48 -21.71 32.33
C VAL A 598 0.96 -21.25 32.50
N LEU A 599 1.17 -20.16 33.24
CA LEU A 599 2.51 -19.64 33.57
C LEU A 599 3.04 -20.27 34.85
N SER A 600 2.17 -20.47 35.85
CA SER A 600 2.50 -21.16 37.09
C SER A 600 1.27 -21.76 37.75
N SER A 601 1.47 -22.77 38.58
CA SER A 601 0.42 -23.48 39.31
C SER A 601 0.95 -24.02 40.64
N ARG A 602 0.13 -23.97 41.70
CA ARG A 602 0.46 -24.53 43.02
C ARG A 602 0.63 -26.04 43.00
N GLU A 603 -0.17 -26.71 42.18
CA GLU A 603 -0.25 -28.18 42.09
C GLU A 603 0.27 -28.71 40.73
N GLY A 604 0.86 -27.84 39.92
CA GLY A 604 1.60 -28.20 38.69
C GLY A 604 0.76 -28.54 37.45
N VAL A 605 -0.57 -28.45 37.50
CA VAL A 605 -1.44 -28.86 36.35
C VAL A 605 -2.47 -27.80 35.94
N LEU A 606 -3.06 -27.04 36.87
CA LEU A 606 -4.08 -26.02 36.59
C LEU A 606 -3.85 -24.76 37.45
N PRO A 607 -4.22 -23.56 36.97
CA PRO A 607 -4.25 -22.39 37.83
C PRO A 607 -5.30 -22.57 38.94
N ASP A 608 -5.14 -21.84 40.05
CA ASP A 608 -6.15 -21.78 41.12
C ASP A 608 -7.52 -21.46 40.49
N GLN A 609 -8.53 -22.27 40.78
CA GLN A 609 -9.87 -22.13 40.19
C GLN A 609 -10.77 -21.28 41.07
N ILE A 610 -11.71 -20.54 40.49
CA ILE A 610 -12.79 -19.82 41.19
C ILE A 610 -13.87 -20.83 41.62
N GLN A 611 -14.36 -20.70 42.85
CA GLN A 611 -15.32 -21.61 43.46
C GLN A 611 -16.69 -20.94 43.69
N GLN A 612 -17.71 -21.76 43.94
CA GLN A 612 -19.06 -21.30 44.29
C GLN A 612 -19.02 -20.33 45.47
N GLY A 613 -19.67 -19.18 45.32
CA GLY A 613 -19.84 -18.19 46.39
C GLY A 613 -18.60 -17.38 46.71
N ASP A 614 -17.50 -17.54 45.96
CA ASP A 614 -16.28 -16.75 46.17
C ASP A 614 -16.57 -15.25 46.06
N ARG A 615 -15.99 -14.48 47.01
CA ARG A 615 -15.76 -13.05 46.85
C ARG A 615 -14.51 -12.83 46.02
N VAL A 616 -14.68 -12.41 44.77
CA VAL A 616 -13.60 -12.20 43.81
C VAL A 616 -13.21 -10.73 43.80
N VAL A 617 -11.94 -10.42 44.08
CA VAL A 617 -11.39 -9.08 43.88
C VAL A 617 -10.62 -9.06 42.56
N ILE A 618 -10.97 -8.12 41.68
CA ILE A 618 -10.30 -7.93 40.39
C ILE A 618 -9.39 -6.71 40.53
N VAL A 619 -8.09 -6.96 40.46
CA VAL A 619 -7.04 -5.96 40.61
C VAL A 619 -6.43 -5.71 39.23
N ALA A 620 -6.46 -4.48 38.74
CA ALA A 620 -5.84 -4.10 37.46
C ALA A 620 -5.23 -2.69 37.53
N ALA A 621 -4.34 -2.34 36.59
CA ALA A 621 -3.81 -0.99 36.51
C ALA A 621 -4.86 0.05 36.05
N GLU A 622 -5.79 -0.37 35.18
CA GLU A 622 -6.84 0.50 34.63
C GLU A 622 -8.23 0.06 35.08
N GLN A 623 -9.06 1.01 35.51
CA GLN A 623 -10.41 0.72 36.01
C GLN A 623 -11.31 0.11 34.92
N ASP A 624 -11.20 0.56 33.68
CA ASP A 624 -12.03 0.06 32.57
C ASP A 624 -11.68 -1.40 32.24
N GLN A 625 -10.40 -1.76 32.34
CA GLN A 625 -9.96 -3.15 32.19
C GLN A 625 -10.55 -4.04 33.29
N ALA A 626 -10.52 -3.58 34.55
CA ALA A 626 -11.11 -4.33 35.66
C ALA A 626 -12.63 -4.50 35.50
N LYS A 627 -13.35 -3.45 35.10
CA LYS A 627 -14.80 -3.51 34.82
C LYS A 627 -15.13 -4.46 33.67
N GLN A 628 -14.30 -4.50 32.63
CA GLN A 628 -14.49 -5.43 31.52
C GLN A 628 -14.35 -6.88 31.99
N LEU A 629 -13.29 -7.19 32.76
CA LEU A 629 -13.09 -8.51 33.33
C LEU A 629 -14.21 -8.90 34.30
N GLU A 630 -14.67 -7.97 35.14
CA GLU A 630 -15.79 -8.17 36.06
C GLU A 630 -17.07 -8.56 35.32
N LYS A 631 -17.43 -7.79 34.29
CA LYS A 631 -18.60 -8.06 33.47
C LYS A 631 -18.53 -9.45 32.83
N GLN A 632 -17.38 -9.81 32.25
CA GLN A 632 -17.18 -11.11 31.61
C GLN A 632 -17.25 -12.25 32.62
N LEU A 633 -16.64 -12.06 33.81
CA LEU A 633 -16.68 -13.04 34.89
C LEU A 633 -18.12 -13.30 35.34
N LEU A 634 -18.89 -12.25 35.62
CA LEU A 634 -20.29 -12.37 36.04
C LEU A 634 -21.18 -13.02 34.98
N GLN A 635 -20.91 -12.76 33.69
CA GLN A 635 -21.61 -13.40 32.58
C GLN A 635 -21.29 -14.90 32.48
N ALA A 636 -20.02 -15.28 32.59
CA ALA A 636 -19.58 -16.67 32.50
C ALA A 636 -19.88 -17.49 33.78
N ALA A 637 -20.01 -16.82 34.92
CA ALA A 637 -20.21 -17.43 36.24
C ALA A 637 -21.63 -17.26 36.79
N ASN A 638 -22.64 -17.11 35.92
CA ASN A 638 -24.04 -16.87 36.31
C ASN A 638 -24.60 -17.89 37.33
N ASN A 639 -24.05 -19.11 37.37
CA ASN A 639 -24.45 -20.17 38.29
C ASN A 639 -23.64 -20.22 39.59
N LEU A 640 -22.57 -19.44 39.73
CA LEU A 640 -21.63 -19.52 40.87
C LEU A 640 -21.95 -18.57 42.03
N SER A 641 -22.96 -17.70 41.90
CA SER A 641 -23.36 -16.74 42.94
C SER A 641 -22.18 -15.90 43.50
N LEU A 642 -21.29 -15.45 42.62
CA LEU A 642 -20.09 -14.70 43.00
C LEU A 642 -20.43 -13.31 43.54
N LYS A 643 -19.55 -12.78 44.39
CA LYS A 643 -19.52 -11.34 44.74
C LYS A 643 -18.24 -10.75 44.16
N THR A 644 -18.33 -9.62 43.49
CA THR A 644 -17.16 -8.98 42.86
C THR A 644 -16.86 -7.62 43.49
N GLU A 645 -15.58 -7.26 43.49
CA GLU A 645 -15.07 -5.96 43.92
C GLU A 645 -13.86 -5.61 43.04
N ILE A 646 -13.72 -4.34 42.67
CA ILE A 646 -12.61 -3.84 41.84
C ILE A 646 -11.62 -3.09 42.74
N ALA A 647 -10.34 -3.37 42.55
CA ALA A 647 -9.25 -2.60 43.13
C ALA A 647 -8.21 -2.26 42.05
N LEU A 648 -7.34 -1.28 42.32
CA LEU A 648 -6.37 -0.78 41.35
C LEU A 648 -4.92 -1.03 41.78
N VAL A 649 -4.03 -1.27 40.82
CA VAL A 649 -2.59 -1.30 41.05
C VAL A 649 -2.03 0.12 40.96
N GLY A 650 -1.34 0.56 42.01
CA GLY A 650 -0.67 1.86 42.07
C GLY A 650 -0.08 2.12 43.46
N GLN A 651 0.99 2.90 43.54
CA GLN A 651 1.64 3.19 44.83
C GLN A 651 0.70 3.86 45.83
N ASP A 652 -0.12 4.80 45.36
CA ASP A 652 -1.14 5.51 46.14
C ASP A 652 -2.37 4.64 46.48
N LYS A 653 -2.50 3.48 45.82
CA LYS A 653 -3.63 2.54 45.99
C LYS A 653 -3.28 1.29 46.79
N MET A 654 -2.00 1.06 47.10
CA MET A 654 -1.52 -0.18 47.71
C MET A 654 -2.30 -0.58 48.98
N ASN A 655 -2.51 0.37 49.91
CA ASN A 655 -3.22 0.08 51.17
C ASN A 655 -4.70 -0.30 50.95
N GLU A 656 -5.39 0.42 50.07
CA GLU A 656 -6.80 0.14 49.71
C GLU A 656 -6.91 -1.24 49.05
N THR A 657 -6.01 -1.53 48.11
CA THR A 657 -5.97 -2.82 47.39
C THR A 657 -5.67 -3.98 48.33
N LEU A 658 -4.73 -3.85 49.27
CA LEU A 658 -4.45 -4.87 50.27
C LEU A 658 -5.64 -5.10 51.21
N GLN A 659 -6.40 -4.06 51.57
CA GLN A 659 -7.62 -4.20 52.36
C GLN A 659 -8.73 -4.95 51.62
N ALA A 660 -8.88 -4.70 50.31
CA ALA A 660 -9.82 -5.43 49.46
C ALA A 660 -9.41 -6.91 49.35
N ILE A 661 -8.13 -7.18 49.06
CA ILE A 661 -7.55 -8.52 48.99
C ILE A 661 -7.79 -9.30 50.30
N GLY A 662 -7.62 -8.67 51.46
CA GLY A 662 -7.84 -9.32 52.76
C GLY A 662 -9.29 -9.78 53.02
N LYS A 663 -10.26 -9.31 52.24
CA LYS A 663 -11.67 -9.73 52.31
C LYS A 663 -12.03 -10.74 51.22
N ALA A 664 -11.12 -11.03 50.30
CA ALA A 664 -11.38 -11.84 49.11
C ALA A 664 -11.25 -13.34 49.41
N ASN A 665 -12.08 -14.15 48.75
CA ASN A 665 -11.82 -15.59 48.65
C ASN A 665 -10.88 -15.90 47.47
N TYR A 666 -10.93 -15.06 46.44
CA TYR A 666 -10.11 -15.21 45.24
C TYR A 666 -9.71 -13.84 44.68
N VAL A 667 -8.50 -13.73 44.12
CA VAL A 667 -8.02 -12.50 43.48
C VAL A 667 -7.63 -12.77 42.02
N ILE A 668 -8.15 -11.95 41.09
CA ILE A 668 -7.63 -11.86 39.72
C ILE A 668 -6.69 -10.65 39.70
N LEU A 669 -5.38 -10.88 39.62
CA LEU A 669 -4.37 -9.83 39.48
C LEU A 669 -4.01 -9.69 38.00
N ALA A 670 -4.59 -8.72 37.31
CA ALA A 670 -4.40 -8.53 35.88
C ALA A 670 -3.20 -7.61 35.59
N SER A 671 -2.27 -8.07 34.76
CA SER A 671 -1.16 -7.29 34.21
C SER A 671 -1.36 -7.05 32.71
N TYR A 672 -0.97 -5.88 32.21
CA TYR A 672 -0.97 -5.58 30.77
C TYR A 672 0.31 -4.84 30.38
N GLN A 673 1.17 -5.53 29.63
CA GLN A 673 2.40 -4.98 29.06
C GLN A 673 2.39 -5.20 27.55
N PHE A 674 2.68 -4.16 26.76
CA PHE A 674 2.78 -4.26 25.30
C PHE A 674 3.85 -3.32 24.73
N ARG A 675 3.58 -2.00 24.66
CA ARG A 675 4.50 -0.99 24.09
C ARG A 675 5.50 -0.36 25.06
N ASN A 676 5.59 -0.91 26.26
CA ASN A 676 6.54 -0.45 27.27
C ASN A 676 7.78 -1.32 27.21
N VAL A 677 8.95 -0.81 27.58
CA VAL A 677 10.12 -1.67 27.79
C VAL A 677 9.85 -2.56 29.01
N ALA A 678 9.94 -3.89 28.86
CA ALA A 678 9.55 -4.82 29.92
C ALA A 678 10.38 -4.62 31.19
N SER A 679 11.69 -4.40 31.07
CA SER A 679 12.59 -4.10 32.19
C SER A 679 12.29 -2.78 32.93
N GLN A 680 11.49 -1.90 32.34
CA GLN A 680 11.10 -0.60 32.91
C GLN A 680 9.64 -0.59 33.39
N PHE A 681 8.95 -1.73 33.34
CA PHE A 681 7.58 -1.83 33.82
C PHE A 681 7.54 -1.83 35.36
N GLY A 682 6.46 -1.30 35.93
CA GLY A 682 6.24 -1.17 37.37
C GLY A 682 5.98 -2.51 38.07
N TRP A 683 6.95 -3.44 38.04
CA TRP A 683 6.84 -4.79 38.61
C TRP A 683 6.83 -4.80 40.14
N SER A 684 7.39 -3.77 40.79
CA SER A 684 7.48 -3.67 42.25
C SER A 684 6.12 -3.74 42.95
N GLU A 685 5.11 -3.09 42.39
CA GLU A 685 3.76 -3.04 42.91
C GLU A 685 3.10 -4.42 42.82
N TYR A 686 3.26 -5.10 41.68
CA TYR A 686 2.78 -6.47 41.49
C TYR A 686 3.49 -7.45 42.43
N GLN A 687 4.82 -7.35 42.57
CA GLN A 687 5.59 -8.21 43.47
C GLN A 687 5.14 -8.04 44.93
N SER A 688 4.84 -6.80 45.35
CA SER A 688 4.36 -6.51 46.70
C SER A 688 3.00 -7.17 46.98
N LEU A 689 2.07 -7.07 46.03
CA LEU A 689 0.77 -7.74 46.11
C LEU A 689 0.90 -9.27 46.13
N ILE A 690 1.75 -9.83 45.28
CA ILE A 690 2.05 -11.28 45.22
C ILE A 690 2.62 -11.76 46.56
N ASN A 691 3.59 -11.03 47.13
CA ASN A 691 4.19 -11.36 48.42
C ASN A 691 3.14 -11.38 49.53
N ALA A 692 2.27 -10.37 49.59
CA ALA A 692 1.20 -10.29 50.59
C ALA A 692 0.21 -11.46 50.44
N MET A 693 -0.24 -11.77 49.22
CA MET A 693 -1.13 -12.91 48.95
C MET A 693 -0.48 -14.25 49.27
N ASN A 694 0.81 -14.42 49.00
CA ASN A 694 1.55 -15.64 49.34
C ASN A 694 1.69 -15.83 50.87
N GLN A 695 1.91 -14.75 51.63
CA GLN A 695 2.01 -14.77 53.09
C GLN A 695 0.71 -15.18 53.76
N SER A 696 -0.44 -14.71 53.27
CA SER A 696 -1.76 -15.07 53.78
C SER A 696 -2.32 -16.37 53.18
N ASN A 697 -1.57 -17.02 52.28
CA ASN A 697 -2.04 -18.16 51.49
C ASN A 697 -3.34 -17.88 50.70
N GLN A 698 -3.55 -16.61 50.29
CA GLN A 698 -4.67 -16.19 49.46
C GLN A 698 -4.67 -16.92 48.12
N ARG A 699 -5.84 -17.40 47.67
CA ARG A 699 -6.02 -17.91 46.30
C ARG A 699 -6.05 -16.74 45.32
N TYR A 700 -5.23 -16.80 44.29
CA TYR A 700 -5.18 -15.79 43.25
C TYR A 700 -4.73 -16.38 41.92
N THR A 701 -4.90 -15.63 40.84
CA THR A 701 -4.13 -15.85 39.60
C THR A 701 -3.59 -14.51 39.09
N LEU A 702 -2.31 -14.49 38.74
CA LEU A 702 -1.72 -13.45 37.90
C LEU A 702 -2.17 -13.68 36.45
N LEU A 703 -3.00 -12.78 35.93
CA LEU A 703 -3.56 -12.87 34.58
C LEU A 703 -2.82 -11.90 33.64
N SER A 704 -1.92 -12.43 32.82
CA SER A 704 -1.19 -11.68 31.80
C SER A 704 -2.07 -11.44 30.57
N LEU A 705 -2.36 -10.17 30.32
CA LEU A 705 -3.22 -9.70 29.23
C LEU A 705 -2.44 -9.23 27.99
N GLY A 706 -1.12 -9.29 28.00
CA GLY A 706 -0.26 -8.72 26.95
C GLY A 706 0.92 -9.64 26.65
N ASN A 707 2.11 -9.05 26.54
CA ASN A 707 3.36 -9.79 26.46
C ASN A 707 3.56 -10.60 27.76
N PRO A 708 3.90 -11.89 27.69
CA PRO A 708 3.88 -12.79 28.84
C PRO A 708 5.22 -12.83 29.60
N TYR A 709 5.87 -11.68 29.79
CA TYR A 709 7.21 -11.58 30.39
C TYR A 709 7.21 -11.50 31.92
N GLU A 710 6.05 -11.62 32.56
CA GLU A 710 5.90 -11.50 34.00
C GLU A 710 6.87 -12.40 34.77
N MET A 711 7.10 -13.63 34.30
CA MET A 711 7.93 -14.62 35.00
C MET A 711 9.43 -14.28 35.00
N ILE A 712 9.89 -13.36 34.14
CA ILE A 712 11.27 -12.86 34.16
C ILE A 712 11.48 -11.93 35.36
N TYR A 713 10.47 -11.14 35.73
CA TYR A 713 10.61 -10.04 36.69
C TYR A 713 9.92 -10.29 38.03
N LEU A 714 8.93 -11.19 38.08
CA LEU A 714 8.18 -11.52 39.28
C LEU A 714 8.61 -12.86 39.86
N GLN A 715 8.88 -12.88 41.16
CA GLN A 715 9.29 -14.06 41.90
C GLN A 715 8.12 -14.67 42.68
N ASN A 716 8.19 -15.98 42.89
CA ASN A 716 7.25 -16.74 43.73
C ASN A 716 5.78 -16.64 43.28
N VAL A 717 5.52 -16.47 41.98
CA VAL A 717 4.15 -16.48 41.45
C VAL A 717 3.60 -17.89 41.56
N ARG A 718 2.62 -18.10 42.45
CA ARG A 718 2.07 -19.43 42.77
C ARG A 718 0.99 -19.89 41.78
N SER A 719 0.32 -18.96 41.11
CA SER A 719 -0.67 -19.26 40.07
C SER A 719 -0.70 -18.13 39.04
N GLY A 720 -0.58 -18.49 37.76
CA GLY A 720 -0.44 -17.54 36.67
C GLY A 720 -0.96 -18.07 35.34
N LEU A 721 -1.52 -17.17 34.53
CA LEU A 721 -2.15 -17.47 33.24
C LEU A 721 -1.84 -16.37 32.22
N ALA A 722 -1.48 -16.73 30.99
CA ALA A 722 -1.38 -15.80 29.87
C ALA A 722 -2.50 -16.01 28.88
N VAL A 723 -3.08 -14.89 28.42
CA VAL A 723 -4.14 -14.87 27.38
C VAL A 723 -3.77 -14.04 26.16
N TYR A 724 -2.64 -13.34 26.16
CA TYR A 724 -2.07 -12.65 24.99
C TYR A 724 -2.95 -11.53 24.39
N GLY A 725 -3.90 -11.02 25.16
CA GLY A 725 -4.77 -9.92 24.73
C GLY A 725 -5.69 -9.43 25.85
N LYS A 726 -5.90 -8.11 25.90
CA LYS A 726 -6.70 -7.45 26.96
C LYS A 726 -8.21 -7.35 26.67
N GLN A 727 -8.67 -7.88 25.55
CA GLN A 727 -10.07 -7.84 25.11
C GLN A 727 -10.59 -9.25 24.80
N GLU A 728 -11.90 -9.36 24.57
CA GLU A 728 -12.46 -10.58 23.97
C GLU A 728 -11.91 -10.77 22.55
N PRO A 729 -11.73 -12.03 22.13
CA PRO A 729 -12.08 -13.28 22.83
C PRO A 729 -11.07 -13.75 23.90
N ASN A 730 -9.86 -13.18 23.96
CA ASN A 730 -8.75 -13.65 24.81
C ASN A 730 -9.12 -13.70 26.30
N THR A 731 -9.65 -12.61 26.84
CA THR A 731 -10.00 -12.51 28.27
C THR A 731 -11.12 -13.47 28.66
N SER A 732 -12.10 -13.66 27.77
CA SER A 732 -13.20 -14.61 27.96
C SER A 732 -12.69 -16.05 28.06
N ALA A 733 -11.74 -16.43 27.19
CA ALA A 733 -11.09 -17.74 27.25
C ALA A 733 -10.33 -17.94 28.58
N GLY A 734 -9.59 -16.93 29.04
CA GLY A 734 -8.92 -16.99 30.35
C GLY A 734 -9.89 -17.15 31.52
N ILE A 735 -10.99 -16.41 31.52
CA ILE A 735 -12.04 -16.52 32.55
C ILE A 735 -12.65 -17.92 32.57
N LYS A 736 -12.93 -18.53 31.40
CA LYS A 736 -13.40 -19.92 31.34
C LYS A 736 -12.42 -20.90 31.97
N VAL A 737 -11.11 -20.69 31.80
CA VAL A 737 -10.08 -21.50 32.47
C VAL A 737 -10.07 -21.29 33.98
N LEU A 738 -10.27 -20.06 34.46
CA LEU A 738 -10.38 -19.77 35.90
C LEU A 738 -11.66 -20.33 36.53
N LEU A 739 -12.71 -20.56 35.75
CA LEU A 739 -13.99 -21.13 36.19
C LEU A 739 -14.05 -22.66 36.04
N GLY A 740 -13.00 -23.29 35.55
CA GLY A 740 -12.94 -24.74 35.31
C GLY A 740 -13.78 -25.21 34.11
N GLN A 741 -14.26 -24.27 33.30
CA GLN A 741 -15.08 -24.53 32.11
C GLN A 741 -14.23 -24.87 30.88
N LEU A 742 -12.94 -24.55 30.92
CA LEU A 742 -11.97 -24.78 29.86
C LEU A 742 -10.64 -25.25 30.46
N LYS A 743 -9.94 -26.15 29.76
CA LYS A 743 -8.54 -26.49 30.09
C LYS A 743 -7.59 -25.62 29.29
N ALA A 744 -6.62 -25.00 29.95
CA ALA A 744 -5.52 -24.34 29.26
C ALA A 744 -4.68 -25.38 28.51
N GLY A 745 -4.33 -25.08 27.26
CA GLY A 745 -3.58 -25.98 26.39
C GLY A 745 -2.52 -25.28 25.54
N GLY A 746 -2.36 -23.97 25.70
CA GLY A 746 -1.33 -23.21 25.03
C GLY A 746 0.05 -23.47 25.64
N GLN A 747 1.07 -23.22 24.84
CA GLN A 747 2.48 -23.26 25.24
C GLN A 747 3.04 -21.86 25.16
N LEU A 748 3.93 -21.49 26.08
CA LEU A 748 4.53 -20.16 26.06
C LEU A 748 5.38 -20.01 24.79
N PRO A 749 5.05 -19.08 23.87
CA PRO A 749 5.75 -18.98 22.59
C PRO A 749 6.99 -18.09 22.65
N VAL A 750 7.38 -17.65 23.84
CA VAL A 750 8.56 -16.83 24.11
C VAL A 750 9.40 -17.46 25.21
N GLN A 751 10.71 -17.22 25.18
CA GLN A 751 11.62 -17.58 26.26
C GLN A 751 11.45 -16.64 27.45
N THR A 752 11.46 -17.20 28.66
CA THR A 752 11.34 -16.44 29.93
C THR A 752 12.35 -16.89 30.99
N ASP A 753 13.33 -17.70 30.58
CA ASP A 753 14.36 -18.36 31.39
C ASP A 753 15.78 -17.85 31.15
#